data_AF-A0A317XP79-F1
#
_entry.id   AF-A0A317XP79-F1
#
_cell.length_a   1.000
_cell.length_b   1.000
_cell.length_c   1.000
_cell.angle_alpha   90.00
_cell.angle_beta   90.00
_cell.angle_gamma   90.00
#
_symmetry.space_group_name_H-M   'P 1'
#
loop_
_entity.id
_entity.type
_entity.pdbx_description
1 polymer ?
#
loop_
_entity_poly.entity_id
_entity_poly.type
_entity_poly.pdbx_seq_one_letter_code
_entity_poly.pdbx_strand_id
1 'polypeptide(L)'
;MLSSRCVRAAFAPAARSTGAAAAARLAAPSRTRLPTLTASATRTSGQPLPLQHARTRFTRSAPTPLARTKQFVYLVFALAAGTFGVAYYMDSRSGIHRWVAIPLLKAFADPESAQKLAVKLLETGLAPRDMLDDDAVLETELFGRKLSNPIGLAAGFDKQAEAIDGLLDLGFGFIEIGSVTPEPQPGNPQPRYFRLIEDDACINRFGFNSEGHNVILSRLRDRIRRWLLHSSSVASLQDALVASPQEATADAHQLIASHPKSTSAFVDVVGLPRSLRPAKMLGINLGKNKTSKEENVDDYVRGVERLGPYADMIIVNVSSPNTPGLRRLQRRGVLEDLLTQVVKARDGMVESHLKFSDSKVQVPLLVKIAPDLSEEELHDVADAAINSGIDGLVISNTTISRPASLRSSEHVRETGGLSGPPVKPLALKALVTINKRLNGKLPIIGCGGIGSGQDALDYAKAGASAIELYTSFGYNGVGLPRRIKDELVELLKAEGKTWKQVVGSGIDLSKVEVAAPNDEVAKGLHPGRDAAFEKSVASVKLQLQGMREKLGLNNAISKEALQSFLPSREADASYYDLIEKAHSALGLEFAAGEKPDAAAAPARATTPTQGEKEVARAQTILENPKVPNITVEVQEKTKKVFGDNEKGKVQQARENAANRAFGVIDKQRVV
;
A
#
# COMPACT_ATOMS: atom_id res chain seq x y z
N MET A 1 -71.58 -12.10 -4.80
CA MET A 1 -72.30 -10.97 -5.40
C MET A 1 -71.26 -10.11 -6.14
N LEU A 2 -70.98 -10.39 -7.42
CA LEU A 2 -71.59 -9.74 -8.59
C LEU A 2 -71.50 -8.20 -8.52
N SER A 3 -70.54 -7.59 -9.22
CA SER A 3 -70.80 -7.04 -10.56
C SER A 3 -69.55 -6.40 -11.18
N SER A 4 -69.27 -6.84 -12.40
CA SER A 4 -68.47 -6.16 -13.42
C SER A 4 -69.16 -4.87 -13.91
N ARG A 5 -68.41 -3.91 -14.46
CA ARG A 5 -68.66 -3.38 -15.82
C ARG A 5 -67.58 -2.43 -16.34
N CYS A 6 -67.30 -2.68 -17.60
CA CYS A 6 -66.36 -2.05 -18.53
C CYS A 6 -67.12 -1.02 -19.38
N VAL A 7 -66.52 0.10 -19.80
CA VAL A 7 -66.88 0.80 -21.07
C VAL A 7 -65.62 1.39 -21.73
N ARG A 8 -65.56 1.14 -23.04
CA ARG A 8 -64.54 1.44 -24.05
C ARG A 8 -64.66 2.84 -24.67
N ALA A 9 -63.50 3.35 -25.09
CA ALA A 9 -63.14 3.95 -26.40
C ALA A 9 -63.83 5.22 -26.93
N ALA A 10 -63.02 6.18 -27.41
CA ALA A 10 -63.11 6.72 -28.78
C ALA A 10 -61.82 7.45 -29.22
N PHE A 11 -61.48 7.25 -30.49
CA PHE A 11 -60.38 7.77 -31.31
C PHE A 11 -60.63 9.20 -31.85
N ALA A 12 -59.55 10.01 -31.97
CA ALA A 12 -59.06 10.96 -33.03
C ALA A 12 -60.03 11.66 -34.04
N PRO A 13 -59.62 12.61 -34.95
CA PRO A 13 -58.29 13.21 -35.24
C PRO A 13 -58.23 14.73 -35.61
N ALA A 14 -56.98 15.23 -35.70
CA ALA A 14 -56.35 16.23 -36.61
C ALA A 14 -57.13 17.36 -37.34
N ALA A 15 -56.55 18.58 -37.38
CA ALA A 15 -56.11 19.26 -38.63
C ALA A 15 -55.31 20.59 -38.40
N ARG A 16 -54.52 20.93 -39.42
CA ARG A 16 -53.47 21.96 -39.58
C ARG A 16 -53.99 23.40 -39.82
N SER A 17 -53.12 24.41 -39.61
CA SER A 17 -52.75 25.49 -40.58
C SER A 17 -51.81 26.54 -39.91
N THR A 18 -50.55 26.68 -40.33
CA THR A 18 -49.92 27.71 -41.21
C THR A 18 -49.87 29.17 -40.69
N GLY A 19 -48.68 29.79 -40.73
CA GLY A 19 -48.54 31.19 -41.22
C GLY A 19 -47.82 32.24 -40.35
N ALA A 20 -46.50 32.34 -40.53
CA ALA A 20 -45.66 33.55 -40.73
C ALA A 20 -45.81 34.88 -39.93
N ALA A 21 -44.67 35.26 -39.30
CA ALA A 21 -43.89 36.51 -39.40
C ALA A 21 -44.46 37.91 -39.07
N ALA A 22 -43.75 38.65 -38.19
CA ALA A 22 -43.35 40.06 -38.39
C ALA A 22 -42.34 40.55 -37.33
N ALA A 23 -41.49 41.51 -37.73
CA ALA A 23 -40.37 42.09 -37.00
C ALA A 23 -40.61 43.56 -36.57
N ALA A 24 -39.89 44.05 -35.56
CA ALA A 24 -39.57 45.48 -35.33
C ALA A 24 -38.42 45.57 -34.30
N ARG A 25 -37.19 46.00 -34.64
CA ARG A 25 -36.65 47.38 -34.75
C ARG A 25 -36.78 48.23 -33.48
N LEU A 26 -35.63 48.61 -32.89
CA LEU A 26 -35.45 49.84 -32.12
C LEU A 26 -34.07 50.46 -32.39
N ALA A 27 -34.08 51.79 -32.49
CA ALA A 27 -33.10 52.65 -33.13
C ALA A 27 -32.13 53.35 -32.16
N ALA A 28 -31.04 53.87 -32.73
CA ALA A 28 -29.99 54.68 -32.10
C ALA A 28 -30.42 56.13 -31.76
N PRO A 29 -29.50 56.91 -31.15
CA PRO A 29 -29.34 58.32 -31.50
C PRO A 29 -27.91 58.70 -31.91
N SER A 30 -27.84 59.56 -32.94
CA SER A 30 -26.73 60.42 -33.38
C SER A 30 -26.50 61.60 -32.39
N ARG A 31 -25.46 62.44 -32.36
CA ARG A 31 -24.66 63.15 -33.41
C ARG A 31 -23.74 64.15 -32.65
N THR A 32 -22.52 64.46 -33.13
CA THR A 32 -21.85 65.80 -33.20
C THR A 32 -20.34 65.63 -33.45
N ARG A 33 -19.86 65.90 -34.67
CA ARG A 33 -19.21 67.14 -35.21
C ARG A 33 -17.69 67.23 -34.97
N LEU A 34 -16.98 67.26 -36.10
CA LEU A 34 -15.57 67.58 -36.34
C LEU A 34 -15.19 69.00 -35.91
N PRO A 35 -13.88 69.30 -35.87
CA PRO A 35 -13.39 70.32 -36.78
C PRO A 35 -12.17 69.89 -37.61
N THR A 36 -12.20 70.37 -38.85
CA THR A 36 -11.13 70.54 -39.84
C THR A 36 -9.92 71.30 -39.31
N LEU A 37 -8.71 70.85 -39.68
CA LEU A 37 -7.58 71.75 -39.92
C LEU A 37 -6.81 71.32 -41.17
N THR A 38 -6.37 72.36 -41.85
CA THR A 38 -5.92 72.54 -43.22
C THR A 38 -4.56 71.91 -43.56
N ALA A 39 -4.42 71.59 -44.84
CA ALA A 39 -3.20 71.16 -45.49
C ALA A 39 -2.05 72.17 -45.37
N SER A 40 -0.82 71.66 -45.24
CA SER A 40 0.36 72.28 -45.83
C SER A 40 1.19 71.20 -46.51
N ALA A 41 1.35 71.36 -47.82
CA ALA A 41 2.14 70.50 -48.66
C ALA A 41 3.59 71.01 -48.65
N THR A 42 4.51 70.20 -48.13
CA THR A 42 5.93 70.31 -48.46
C THR A 42 6.33 69.03 -49.16
N ARG A 43 6.48 69.14 -50.49
CA ARG A 43 7.20 68.17 -51.33
C ARG A 43 8.65 68.14 -50.86
N THR A 44 9.05 67.05 -50.23
CA THR A 44 10.45 66.63 -50.17
C THR A 44 10.58 65.32 -50.92
N SER A 45 11.39 65.38 -51.97
CA SER A 45 11.86 64.25 -52.76
C SER A 45 12.58 63.26 -51.85
N GLY A 46 11.95 62.11 -51.64
CA GLY A 46 12.58 60.94 -51.04
C GLY A 46 11.93 59.71 -51.65
N GLN A 47 12.67 58.99 -52.49
CA GLN A 47 12.30 57.63 -52.85
C GLN A 47 12.22 56.78 -51.57
N PRO A 48 11.15 56.00 -51.36
CA PRO A 48 11.23 54.83 -50.51
C PRO A 48 11.05 53.58 -51.38
N LEU A 49 12.13 52.80 -51.41
CA LEU A 49 12.23 51.34 -51.36
C LEU A 49 10.98 50.51 -51.77
N PRO A 50 11.14 49.45 -52.58
CA PRO A 50 10.04 48.57 -52.91
C PRO A 50 9.48 47.93 -51.63
N LEU A 51 8.16 48.03 -51.45
CA LEU A 51 7.40 47.33 -50.43
C LEU A 51 7.59 45.80 -50.59
N GLN A 52 8.66 45.25 -50.00
CA GLN A 52 8.70 43.84 -49.63
C GLN A 52 7.84 43.64 -48.38
N HIS A 53 6.54 43.54 -48.59
CA HIS A 53 5.63 42.86 -47.64
C HIS A 53 4.71 41.96 -48.46
N ALA A 54 5.29 40.99 -49.16
CA ALA A 54 4.57 39.78 -49.53
C ALA A 54 4.33 38.98 -48.24
N ARG A 55 3.26 39.31 -47.50
CA ARG A 55 2.65 38.36 -46.58
C ARG A 55 2.14 37.22 -47.45
N THR A 56 2.95 36.19 -47.63
CA THR A 56 2.52 34.88 -48.14
C THR A 56 1.54 34.29 -47.11
N ARG A 57 0.29 34.72 -47.18
CA ARG A 57 -0.81 33.91 -46.66
C ARG A 57 -0.80 32.66 -47.50
N PHE A 58 -0.26 31.57 -46.95
CA PHE A 58 -0.45 30.24 -47.49
C PHE A 58 -1.95 29.99 -47.62
N THR A 59 -2.53 30.28 -48.79
CA THR A 59 -3.87 29.85 -49.14
C THR A 59 -3.77 28.35 -49.37
N ARG A 60 -3.95 27.56 -48.30
CA ARG A 60 -4.08 26.12 -48.41
C ARG A 60 -5.34 25.89 -49.25
N SER A 61 -5.19 25.46 -50.49
CA SER A 61 -6.30 25.09 -51.36
C SER A 61 -7.18 24.07 -50.64
N ALA A 62 -8.50 24.27 -50.68
CA ALA A 62 -9.43 23.38 -49.99
C ALA A 62 -9.21 21.94 -50.48
N PRO A 63 -9.10 20.95 -49.57
CA PRO A 63 -8.83 19.57 -49.96
C PRO A 63 -9.94 19.08 -50.89
N THR A 64 -9.54 18.41 -51.98
CA THR A 64 -10.46 17.80 -52.95
C THR A 64 -11.40 16.81 -52.25
N PRO A 65 -12.60 16.54 -52.80
CA PRO A 65 -13.52 15.55 -52.21
C PRO A 65 -12.85 14.20 -51.95
N LEU A 66 -11.99 13.72 -52.87
CA LEU A 66 -11.20 12.50 -52.68
C LEU A 66 -10.20 12.59 -51.52
N ALA A 67 -9.54 13.73 -51.36
CA ALA A 67 -8.61 13.96 -50.23
C ALA A 67 -9.35 14.01 -48.89
N ARG A 68 -10.56 14.60 -48.85
CA ARG A 68 -11.44 14.58 -47.67
C ARG A 68 -11.91 13.17 -47.33
N THR A 69 -12.31 12.37 -48.32
CA THR A 69 -12.69 10.98 -48.11
C THR A 69 -11.51 10.15 -47.59
N LYS A 70 -10.31 10.30 -48.17
CA LYS A 70 -9.10 9.60 -47.67
C LYS A 70 -8.76 10.01 -46.23
N GLN A 71 -8.81 11.30 -45.91
CA GLN A 71 -8.59 11.80 -44.54
C GLN A 71 -9.63 11.25 -43.56
N PHE A 72 -10.89 11.19 -43.97
CA PHE A 72 -11.96 10.60 -43.17
C PHE A 72 -11.72 9.10 -42.94
N VAL A 73 -11.35 8.35 -43.98
CA VAL A 73 -11.01 6.93 -43.87
C VAL A 73 -9.82 6.73 -42.92
N TYR A 74 -8.73 7.49 -43.06
CA TYR A 74 -7.59 7.41 -42.15
C TYR A 74 -7.96 7.76 -40.70
N LEU A 75 -8.81 8.77 -40.50
CA LEU A 75 -9.30 9.12 -39.17
C LEU A 75 -10.11 7.97 -38.57
N VAL A 76 -11.03 7.36 -39.32
CA VAL A 76 -11.83 6.21 -38.87
C VAL A 76 -10.92 5.02 -38.53
N PHE A 77 -9.95 4.69 -39.38
CA PHE A 77 -8.99 3.62 -39.10
C PHE A 77 -8.13 3.93 -37.87
N ALA A 78 -7.65 5.17 -37.70
CA ALA A 78 -6.86 5.57 -36.53
C ALA A 78 -7.68 5.50 -35.24
N LEU A 79 -8.95 5.93 -35.27
CA LEU A 79 -9.85 5.82 -34.12
C LEU A 79 -10.18 4.36 -33.80
N ALA A 80 -10.44 3.52 -34.81
CA ALA A 80 -10.70 2.11 -34.61
C ALA A 80 -9.48 1.37 -34.04
N ALA A 81 -8.29 1.61 -34.61
CA ALA A 81 -7.04 1.05 -34.13
C ALA A 81 -6.70 1.55 -32.71
N GLY A 82 -6.91 2.83 -32.42
CA GLY A 82 -6.73 3.41 -31.09
C GLY A 82 -7.68 2.78 -30.07
N THR A 83 -8.96 2.63 -30.40
CA THR A 83 -9.97 2.02 -29.52
C THR A 83 -9.65 0.55 -29.26
N PHE A 84 -9.29 -0.21 -30.31
CA PHE A 84 -8.86 -1.60 -30.16
C PHE A 84 -7.59 -1.71 -29.32
N GLY A 85 -6.62 -0.82 -29.53
CA GLY A 85 -5.39 -0.77 -28.73
C GLY A 85 -5.66 -0.50 -27.25
N VAL A 86 -6.58 0.42 -26.93
CA VAL A 86 -7.02 0.68 -25.56
C VAL A 86 -7.74 -0.53 -24.97
N ALA A 87 -8.68 -1.13 -25.68
CA ALA A 87 -9.38 -2.32 -25.21
C ALA A 87 -8.41 -3.50 -24.95
N TYR A 88 -7.45 -3.71 -25.86
CA TYR A 88 -6.39 -4.71 -25.71
C TYR A 88 -5.45 -4.40 -24.55
N TYR A 89 -5.14 -3.13 -24.27
CA TYR A 89 -4.34 -2.77 -23.10
C TYR A 89 -5.12 -2.96 -21.79
N MET A 90 -6.40 -2.60 -21.77
CA MET A 90 -7.24 -2.68 -20.58
C MET A 90 -7.52 -4.11 -20.13
N ASP A 91 -7.44 -5.10 -21.01
CA ASP A 91 -7.53 -6.52 -20.61
C ASP A 91 -6.23 -6.98 -19.95
N SER A 92 -6.29 -7.41 -18.69
CA SER A 92 -5.13 -7.90 -17.94
C SER A 92 -4.48 -9.14 -18.55
N ARG A 93 -5.23 -9.94 -19.32
CA ARG A 93 -4.75 -11.14 -20.02
C ARG A 93 -3.91 -10.82 -21.25
N SER A 94 -3.94 -9.58 -21.69
CA SER A 94 -3.22 -9.13 -22.87
C SER A 94 -1.73 -9.47 -22.81
N GLY A 95 -1.21 -9.98 -23.93
CA GLY A 95 0.17 -10.40 -24.05
C GLY A 95 1.17 -9.25 -23.82
N ILE A 96 0.75 -8.00 -24.04
CA ILE A 96 1.59 -6.82 -23.84
C ILE A 96 2.11 -6.72 -22.41
N HIS A 97 1.30 -7.11 -21.41
CA HIS A 97 1.69 -6.99 -20.01
C HIS A 97 2.81 -7.95 -19.65
N ARG A 98 2.70 -9.21 -20.08
CA ARG A 98 3.69 -10.25 -19.77
C ARG A 98 4.93 -10.16 -20.66
N TRP A 99 4.75 -9.92 -21.95
CA TRP A 99 5.83 -10.06 -22.95
C TRP A 99 6.49 -8.73 -23.32
N VAL A 100 5.91 -7.60 -22.96
CA VAL A 100 6.49 -6.27 -23.21
C VAL A 100 6.72 -5.51 -21.91
N ALA A 101 5.67 -5.24 -21.13
CA ALA A 101 5.77 -4.40 -19.95
C ALA A 101 6.72 -4.98 -18.89
N ILE A 102 6.60 -6.27 -18.57
CA ILE A 102 7.48 -6.91 -17.58
C ILE A 102 8.96 -6.97 -18.03
N PRO A 103 9.31 -7.42 -19.26
CA PRO A 103 10.68 -7.35 -19.75
C PRO A 103 11.26 -5.93 -19.74
N LEU A 104 10.48 -4.92 -20.15
CA LEU A 104 10.92 -3.52 -20.09
C LEU A 104 11.17 -3.08 -18.64
N LEU A 105 10.25 -3.37 -17.71
CA LEU A 105 10.44 -3.07 -16.29
C LEU A 105 11.67 -3.77 -15.70
N LYS A 106 11.95 -5.01 -16.14
CA LYS A 106 13.14 -5.76 -15.71
C LYS A 106 14.44 -5.17 -16.28
N ALA A 107 14.40 -4.65 -17.50
CA ALA A 107 15.57 -4.08 -18.18
C ALA A 107 15.94 -2.67 -17.69
N PHE A 108 14.95 -1.85 -17.34
CA PHE A 108 15.17 -0.42 -17.05
C PHE A 108 15.02 -0.02 -15.58
N ALA A 109 14.56 -0.93 -14.71
CA ALA A 109 14.38 -0.63 -13.30
C ALA A 109 14.86 -1.78 -12.39
N ASP A 110 15.53 -1.40 -11.30
CA ASP A 110 15.80 -2.30 -10.19
C ASP A 110 14.46 -2.82 -9.61
N PRO A 111 14.45 -3.97 -8.94
CA PRO A 111 13.20 -4.60 -8.54
C PRO A 111 12.37 -3.79 -7.53
N GLU A 112 13.00 -2.97 -6.66
CA GLU A 112 12.24 -2.13 -5.73
C GLU A 112 11.59 -0.96 -6.47
N SER A 113 12.32 -0.30 -7.38
CA SER A 113 11.78 0.78 -8.21
C SER A 113 10.69 0.29 -9.16
N ALA A 114 10.87 -0.89 -9.77
CA ALA A 114 9.86 -1.52 -10.63
C ALA A 114 8.56 -1.82 -9.84
N GLN A 115 8.67 -2.33 -8.62
CA GLN A 115 7.51 -2.58 -7.77
C GLN A 115 6.80 -1.28 -7.39
N LYS A 116 7.54 -0.24 -7.00
CA LYS A 116 6.95 1.10 -6.70
C LYS A 116 6.23 1.69 -7.92
N LEU A 117 6.85 1.59 -9.10
CA LEU A 117 6.22 2.05 -10.34
C LEU A 117 4.94 1.28 -10.64
N ALA A 118 4.93 -0.05 -10.48
CA ALA A 118 3.74 -0.86 -10.67
C ALA A 118 2.60 -0.44 -9.72
N VAL A 119 2.89 -0.25 -8.43
CA VAL A 119 1.90 0.25 -7.44
C VAL A 119 1.38 1.63 -7.84
N LYS A 120 2.25 2.55 -8.25
CA LYS A 120 1.83 3.88 -8.71
C LYS A 120 0.95 3.85 -9.95
N LEU A 121 1.23 2.97 -10.91
CA LEU A 121 0.37 2.78 -12.08
C LEU A 121 -0.99 2.21 -11.68
N LEU A 122 -1.03 1.23 -10.76
CA LEU A 122 -2.26 0.64 -10.23
C LEU A 122 -3.10 1.66 -9.44
N GLU A 123 -2.47 2.59 -8.73
CA GLU A 123 -3.13 3.69 -8.02
C GLU A 123 -3.87 4.65 -8.97
N THR A 124 -3.37 4.86 -10.20
CA THR A 124 -3.96 5.85 -11.14
C THR A 124 -5.37 5.51 -11.65
N GLY A 125 -5.81 4.25 -11.51
CA GLY A 125 -7.07 3.76 -12.09
C GLY A 125 -7.03 3.49 -13.60
N LEU A 126 -5.90 3.74 -14.27
CA LEU A 126 -5.65 3.38 -15.68
C LEU A 126 -5.03 1.99 -15.86
N ALA A 127 -4.88 1.24 -14.77
CA ALA A 127 -4.36 -0.11 -14.83
C ALA A 127 -5.30 -1.06 -15.57
N PRO A 128 -4.75 -2.11 -16.20
CA PRO A 128 -5.56 -3.16 -16.79
C PRO A 128 -6.46 -3.81 -15.72
N ARG A 129 -7.55 -4.43 -16.18
CA ARG A 129 -8.52 -5.12 -15.34
C ARG A 129 -8.79 -6.52 -15.87
N ASP A 130 -9.15 -7.42 -14.98
CA ASP A 130 -9.74 -8.69 -15.33
C ASP A 130 -11.21 -8.46 -15.71
N MET A 131 -11.53 -8.69 -16.98
CA MET A 131 -12.85 -8.41 -17.56
C MET A 131 -13.77 -9.64 -17.56
N LEU A 132 -13.31 -10.76 -17.02
CA LEU A 132 -14.07 -12.00 -16.95
C LEU A 132 -14.62 -12.24 -15.56
N ASP A 133 -15.76 -12.91 -15.50
CA ASP A 133 -16.29 -13.46 -14.26
C ASP A 133 -15.48 -14.68 -13.80
N ASP A 134 -15.60 -15.01 -12.51
CA ASP A 134 -15.00 -16.22 -11.94
C ASP A 134 -15.95 -17.42 -12.13
N ASP A 135 -15.38 -18.59 -12.41
CA ASP A 135 -16.15 -19.83 -12.52
C ASP A 135 -16.58 -20.31 -11.14
N ALA A 136 -17.81 -20.81 -11.01
CA ALA A 136 -18.38 -21.26 -9.75
C ALA A 136 -17.58 -22.40 -9.08
N VAL A 137 -16.79 -23.17 -9.83
CA VAL A 137 -15.92 -24.22 -9.23
C VAL A 137 -14.83 -23.64 -8.33
N LEU A 138 -14.47 -22.35 -8.50
CA LEU A 138 -13.49 -21.64 -7.66
C LEU A 138 -14.12 -21.05 -6.40
N GLU A 139 -15.44 -20.97 -6.33
CA GLU A 139 -16.14 -20.33 -5.22
C GLU A 139 -15.76 -20.99 -3.89
N THR A 140 -15.33 -20.18 -2.93
CA THR A 140 -14.91 -20.66 -1.62
C THR A 140 -15.52 -19.83 -0.50
N GLU A 141 -15.35 -20.30 0.74
CA GLU A 141 -15.72 -19.57 1.94
C GLU A 141 -14.50 -19.50 2.86
N LEU A 142 -14.23 -18.30 3.37
CA LEU A 142 -13.11 -18.04 4.25
C LEU A 142 -13.61 -17.19 5.43
N PHE A 143 -13.51 -17.71 6.64
CA PHE A 143 -14.00 -17.07 7.88
C PHE A 143 -15.48 -16.62 7.83
N GLY A 144 -16.36 -17.49 7.31
CA GLY A 144 -17.79 -17.17 7.16
C GLY A 144 -18.11 -16.22 6.01
N ARG A 145 -17.11 -15.79 5.23
CA ARG A 145 -17.29 -14.88 4.09
C ARG A 145 -17.13 -15.62 2.77
N LYS A 146 -18.08 -15.41 1.88
CA LYS A 146 -18.05 -15.93 0.51
C LYS A 146 -16.98 -15.20 -0.31
N LEU A 147 -16.16 -15.95 -1.05
CA LEU A 147 -15.18 -15.45 -2.00
C LEU A 147 -15.45 -16.01 -3.39
N SER A 148 -15.29 -15.18 -4.42
CA SER A 148 -15.51 -15.61 -5.82
C SER A 148 -14.42 -16.58 -6.31
N ASN A 149 -13.21 -16.45 -5.77
CA ASN A 149 -12.08 -17.33 -6.03
C ASN A 149 -11.12 -17.36 -4.82
N PRO A 150 -10.27 -18.40 -4.69
CA PRO A 150 -9.41 -18.60 -3.52
C PRO A 150 -8.04 -17.93 -3.66
N ILE A 151 -7.82 -17.09 -4.67
CA ILE A 151 -6.50 -16.55 -5.02
C ILE A 151 -6.36 -15.13 -4.50
N GLY A 152 -5.38 -14.90 -3.64
CA GLY A 152 -5.05 -13.59 -3.10
C GLY A 152 -3.65 -13.11 -3.42
N LEU A 153 -3.41 -11.85 -3.08
CA LEU A 153 -2.09 -11.21 -3.14
C LEU A 153 -1.49 -11.15 -1.74
N ALA A 154 -0.26 -11.64 -1.57
CA ALA A 154 0.42 -11.64 -0.27
C ALA A 154 0.86 -10.25 0.18
N ALA A 155 1.06 -10.06 1.50
CA ALA A 155 1.71 -8.86 2.04
C ALA A 155 3.07 -8.58 1.41
N GLY A 156 3.40 -7.30 1.38
CA GLY A 156 4.67 -6.75 0.95
C GLY A 156 4.63 -6.18 -0.46
N PHE A 157 3.60 -6.47 -1.26
CA PHE A 157 3.40 -5.84 -2.56
C PHE A 157 2.92 -4.39 -2.42
N ASP A 158 1.70 -4.20 -1.88
CA ASP A 158 1.15 -2.90 -1.50
C ASP A 158 1.29 -2.68 0.01
N LYS A 159 2.49 -2.24 0.42
CA LYS A 159 2.80 -2.00 1.83
C LYS A 159 2.03 -0.81 2.41
N GLN A 160 1.61 0.12 1.55
CA GLN A 160 1.15 1.44 1.97
C GLN A 160 -0.33 1.72 1.66
N ALA A 161 -1.12 0.71 1.28
CA ALA A 161 -2.53 0.85 0.94
C ALA A 161 -2.79 1.84 -0.21
N GLU A 162 -1.90 1.88 -1.19
CA GLU A 162 -1.95 2.83 -2.32
C GLU A 162 -2.81 2.32 -3.47
N ALA A 163 -2.81 1.01 -3.73
CA ALA A 163 -3.30 0.42 -4.97
C ALA A 163 -4.36 -0.66 -4.77
N ILE A 164 -5.03 -0.67 -3.61
CA ILE A 164 -6.05 -1.67 -3.23
C ILE A 164 -7.05 -1.94 -4.36
N ASP A 165 -7.68 -0.89 -4.90
CA ASP A 165 -8.73 -1.05 -5.92
C ASP A 165 -8.16 -1.57 -7.24
N GLY A 166 -7.02 -1.02 -7.68
CA GLY A 166 -6.34 -1.46 -8.89
C GLY A 166 -5.91 -2.92 -8.80
N LEU A 167 -5.46 -3.38 -7.63
CA LEU A 167 -5.11 -4.78 -7.38
C LEU A 167 -6.35 -5.69 -7.36
N LEU A 168 -7.43 -5.29 -6.69
CA LEU A 168 -8.69 -6.06 -6.71
C LEU A 168 -9.26 -6.19 -8.13
N ASP A 169 -9.10 -5.16 -8.96
CA ASP A 169 -9.53 -5.18 -10.36
C ASP A 169 -8.70 -6.15 -11.24
N LEU A 170 -7.54 -6.65 -10.79
CA LEU A 170 -6.75 -7.67 -11.50
C LEU A 170 -7.27 -9.11 -11.37
N GLY A 171 -8.36 -9.31 -10.63
CA GLY A 171 -9.02 -10.61 -10.51
C GLY A 171 -8.65 -11.42 -9.26
N PHE A 172 -7.92 -10.85 -8.30
CA PHE A 172 -7.72 -11.44 -6.98
C PHE A 172 -9.06 -11.50 -6.21
N GLY A 173 -9.28 -12.60 -5.48
CA GLY A 173 -10.37 -12.77 -4.52
C GLY A 173 -10.10 -12.04 -3.21
N PHE A 174 -8.84 -11.88 -2.81
CA PHE A 174 -8.48 -11.04 -1.67
C PHE A 174 -7.09 -10.41 -1.84
N ILE A 175 -6.82 -9.34 -1.10
CA ILE A 175 -5.48 -8.75 -1.07
C ILE A 175 -5.03 -8.56 0.37
N GLU A 176 -3.73 -8.74 0.63
CA GLU A 176 -3.11 -8.50 1.92
C GLU A 176 -2.15 -7.28 1.79
N ILE A 177 -2.50 -6.16 2.42
CA ILE A 177 -1.62 -4.97 2.48
C ILE A 177 -0.63 -5.08 3.64
N GLY A 178 0.42 -4.26 3.62
CA GLY A 178 1.43 -4.21 4.70
C GLY A 178 2.65 -5.10 4.42
N SER A 179 3.43 -5.54 5.41
CA SER A 179 3.25 -5.34 6.84
C SER A 179 3.36 -3.88 7.26
N VAL A 180 2.37 -3.39 8.00
CA VAL A 180 2.32 -2.02 8.52
C VAL A 180 2.84 -2.02 9.96
N THR A 181 3.69 -1.05 10.30
CA THR A 181 4.15 -0.84 11.68
C THR A 181 3.44 0.36 12.32
N PRO A 182 3.35 0.44 13.66
CA PRO A 182 2.73 1.59 14.32
C PRO A 182 3.32 2.93 13.91
N GLU A 183 4.64 3.06 14.09
CA GLU A 183 5.38 4.25 13.69
C GLU A 183 5.96 4.09 12.28
N PRO A 184 6.15 5.19 11.54
CA PRO A 184 6.84 5.16 10.26
C PRO A 184 8.29 4.66 10.43
N GLN A 185 8.75 3.86 9.48
CA GLN A 185 10.16 3.47 9.40
C GLN A 185 10.60 3.21 7.94
N PRO A 186 11.82 3.63 7.55
CA PRO A 186 12.30 3.52 6.17
C PRO A 186 12.62 2.08 5.74
N GLY A 187 12.76 1.16 6.70
CA GLY A 187 13.29 -0.19 6.51
C GLY A 187 14.82 -0.23 6.48
N ASN A 188 15.40 -1.35 6.03
CA ASN A 188 16.85 -1.52 5.91
C ASN A 188 17.43 -0.74 4.71
N PRO A 189 18.75 -0.45 4.70
CA PRO A 189 19.41 0.26 3.60
C PRO A 189 19.27 -0.43 2.24
N GLN A 190 19.21 0.37 1.17
CA GLN A 190 19.20 -0.11 -0.22
C GLN A 190 20.64 -0.37 -0.74
N PRO A 191 20.84 -1.28 -1.71
CA PRO A 191 19.86 -2.19 -2.30
C PRO A 191 19.45 -3.32 -1.35
N ARG A 192 18.18 -3.70 -1.42
CA ARG A 192 17.55 -4.66 -0.48
C ARG A 192 16.54 -5.60 -1.11
N TYR A 193 16.43 -5.58 -2.43
CA TYR A 193 15.58 -6.48 -3.20
C TYR A 193 16.35 -6.92 -4.43
N PHE A 194 16.45 -8.22 -4.64
CA PHE A 194 17.31 -8.85 -5.64
C PHE A 194 16.52 -9.91 -6.37
N ARG A 195 16.63 -9.93 -7.70
CA ARG A 195 16.03 -10.96 -8.55
C ARG A 195 17.04 -12.06 -8.82
N LEU A 196 16.60 -13.30 -8.72
CA LEU A 196 17.30 -14.49 -9.18
C LEU A 196 16.58 -14.91 -10.45
N ILE A 197 17.04 -14.40 -11.59
CA ILE A 197 16.31 -14.48 -12.86
C ILE A 197 16.14 -15.92 -13.32
N GLU A 198 17.18 -16.74 -13.17
CA GLU A 198 17.14 -18.14 -13.57
C GLU A 198 16.24 -18.98 -12.67
N ASP A 199 15.88 -18.51 -11.47
CA ASP A 199 15.08 -19.29 -10.52
C ASP A 199 13.63 -18.80 -10.42
N ASP A 200 13.26 -17.75 -11.18
CA ASP A 200 12.02 -16.99 -10.98
C ASP A 200 11.79 -16.61 -9.51
N ALA A 201 12.90 -16.31 -8.82
CA ALA A 201 12.96 -16.14 -7.38
C ALA A 201 13.46 -14.75 -7.01
N CYS A 202 13.23 -14.34 -5.76
CA CYS A 202 13.82 -13.12 -5.24
C CYS A 202 14.38 -13.29 -3.84
N ILE A 203 15.44 -12.56 -3.52
CA ILE A 203 15.91 -12.34 -2.16
C ILE A 203 15.60 -10.91 -1.75
N ASN A 204 15.04 -10.71 -0.56
CA ASN A 204 14.78 -9.37 -0.03
C ASN A 204 15.17 -9.23 1.44
N ARG A 205 15.58 -8.03 1.81
CA ARG A 205 15.88 -7.60 3.17
C ARG A 205 15.20 -6.29 3.57
N PHE A 206 13.91 -6.13 3.24
CA PHE A 206 13.22 -4.84 3.45
C PHE A 206 13.22 -4.31 4.88
N GLY A 207 12.99 -5.18 5.88
CA GLY A 207 12.89 -4.77 7.29
C GLY A 207 11.68 -3.88 7.59
N PHE A 208 10.49 -4.26 7.10
CA PHE A 208 9.22 -3.54 7.29
C PHE A 208 9.29 -2.04 6.98
N ASN A 209 9.61 -1.65 5.75
CA ASN A 209 9.47 -0.25 5.34
C ASN A 209 7.98 0.16 5.32
N SER A 210 7.57 1.07 6.20
CA SER A 210 6.18 1.44 6.44
C SER A 210 6.05 2.94 6.71
N GLU A 211 4.96 3.55 6.26
CA GLU A 211 4.62 4.95 6.56
C GLU A 211 3.84 5.12 7.88
N GLY A 212 3.64 4.03 8.63
CA GLY A 212 2.98 4.05 9.94
C GLY A 212 1.46 3.94 9.88
N HIS A 213 0.84 3.55 10.99
CA HIS A 213 -0.62 3.36 11.08
C HIS A 213 -1.41 4.62 10.69
N ASN A 214 -0.92 5.82 11.05
CA ASN A 214 -1.61 7.08 10.77
C ASN A 214 -1.85 7.30 9.27
N VAL A 215 -0.82 7.08 8.44
CA VAL A 215 -0.90 7.32 7.01
C VAL A 215 -1.80 6.28 6.34
N ILE A 216 -1.65 5.01 6.71
CA ILE A 216 -2.49 3.92 6.20
C ILE A 216 -3.96 4.13 6.56
N LEU A 217 -4.23 4.49 7.82
CA LEU A 217 -5.57 4.78 8.28
C LEU A 217 -6.21 5.94 7.48
N SER A 218 -5.45 6.99 7.20
CA SER A 218 -5.93 8.10 6.34
C SER A 218 -6.32 7.59 4.95
N ARG A 219 -5.46 6.79 4.30
CA ARG A 219 -5.75 6.24 2.96
C ARG A 219 -6.97 5.33 2.96
N LEU A 220 -7.12 4.47 3.97
CA LEU A 220 -8.29 3.59 4.10
C LEU A 220 -9.59 4.38 4.28
N ARG A 221 -9.56 5.42 5.12
CA ARG A 221 -10.70 6.35 5.30
C ARG A 221 -11.05 7.09 4.01
N ASP A 222 -10.04 7.64 3.34
CA ASP A 222 -10.22 8.35 2.07
C ASP A 222 -10.74 7.43 0.96
N ARG A 223 -10.30 6.17 0.94
CA ARG A 223 -10.81 5.15 0.03
C ARG A 223 -12.30 4.89 0.26
N ILE A 224 -12.72 4.64 1.51
CA ILE A 224 -14.14 4.44 1.84
C ILE A 224 -14.93 5.69 1.48
N ARG A 225 -14.45 6.89 1.83
CA ARG A 225 -15.11 8.16 1.49
C ARG A 225 -15.28 8.34 -0.01
N ARG A 226 -14.25 8.09 -0.82
CA ARG A 226 -14.33 8.16 -2.28
C ARG A 226 -15.34 7.18 -2.84
N TRP A 227 -15.36 5.96 -2.30
CA TRP A 227 -16.36 4.97 -2.68
C TRP A 227 -17.77 5.48 -2.38
N LEU A 228 -18.04 5.99 -1.18
CA LEU A 228 -19.35 6.53 -0.79
C LEU A 228 -19.84 7.68 -1.65
N LEU A 229 -18.93 8.52 -2.14
CA LEU A 229 -19.26 9.69 -2.95
C LEU A 229 -19.41 9.37 -4.45
N HIS A 230 -19.16 8.13 -4.88
CA HIS A 230 -19.20 7.75 -6.29
C HIS A 230 -20.62 7.41 -6.76
N SER A 231 -21.06 7.94 -7.90
CA SER A 231 -22.47 7.80 -8.32
C SER A 231 -22.95 6.35 -8.53
N SER A 232 -22.06 5.46 -8.98
CA SER A 232 -22.38 4.03 -9.13
C SER A 232 -22.39 3.27 -7.80
N SER A 233 -21.71 3.77 -6.77
CA SER A 233 -21.82 3.19 -5.43
C SER A 233 -23.17 3.51 -4.83
N VAL A 234 -23.74 4.69 -5.09
CA VAL A 234 -25.10 5.06 -4.67
C VAL A 234 -26.15 4.12 -5.28
N ALA A 235 -25.99 3.73 -6.55
CA ALA A 235 -26.84 2.72 -7.19
C ALA A 235 -26.66 1.34 -6.54
N SER A 236 -25.41 0.89 -6.31
CA SER A 236 -25.15 -0.39 -5.63
C SER A 236 -25.57 -0.41 -4.15
N LEU A 237 -25.52 0.75 -3.49
CA LEU A 237 -26.08 0.96 -2.16
C LEU A 237 -27.59 0.85 -2.25
N GLN A 238 -28.23 1.51 -3.21
CA GLN A 238 -29.67 1.39 -3.41
C GLN A 238 -30.08 -0.07 -3.65
N ASP A 239 -29.32 -0.84 -4.43
CA ASP A 239 -29.56 -2.28 -4.63
C ASP A 239 -29.33 -3.11 -3.35
N ALA A 240 -28.25 -2.85 -2.60
CA ALA A 240 -27.94 -3.51 -1.33
C ALA A 240 -28.98 -3.18 -0.23
N LEU A 241 -29.49 -1.95 -0.24
CA LEU A 241 -30.51 -1.45 0.68
C LEU A 241 -31.91 -1.92 0.29
N VAL A 242 -32.19 -2.12 -1.01
CA VAL A 242 -33.43 -2.74 -1.50
C VAL A 242 -33.54 -4.21 -1.08
N ALA A 243 -32.42 -4.90 -0.82
CA ALA A 243 -32.41 -6.23 -0.23
C ALA A 243 -32.73 -6.26 1.28
N SER A 244 -32.79 -5.11 1.97
CA SER A 244 -33.26 -4.96 3.36
C SER A 244 -34.08 -3.66 3.50
N PRO A 245 -35.39 -3.70 3.14
CA PRO A 245 -36.10 -2.52 2.64
C PRO A 245 -36.48 -1.42 3.64
N GLN A 246 -36.19 -1.52 4.94
CA GLN A 246 -36.94 -0.74 5.93
C GLN A 246 -36.28 0.53 6.50
N GLU A 247 -34.98 0.81 6.31
CA GLU A 247 -34.36 1.97 7.01
C GLU A 247 -33.45 2.91 6.19
N ALA A 248 -32.94 2.56 5.01
CA ALA A 248 -31.61 3.06 4.68
C ALA A 248 -31.43 4.23 3.67
N THR A 249 -32.46 4.75 3.00
CA THR A 249 -32.23 5.69 1.87
C THR A 249 -32.13 7.18 2.25
N ALA A 250 -32.68 7.61 3.40
CA ALA A 250 -32.49 8.98 3.90
C ALA A 250 -31.20 9.13 4.72
N ASP A 251 -30.63 8.00 5.16
CA ASP A 251 -29.66 7.97 6.25
C ASP A 251 -28.20 8.03 5.81
N ALA A 252 -27.79 7.58 4.62
CA ALA A 252 -26.37 7.53 4.26
C ALA A 252 -25.68 8.91 4.20
N HIS A 253 -26.27 9.89 3.50
CA HIS A 253 -25.72 11.25 3.45
C HIS A 253 -25.84 11.98 4.79
N GLN A 254 -26.91 11.71 5.55
CA GLN A 254 -27.14 12.28 6.87
C GLN A 254 -26.24 11.65 7.94
N LEU A 255 -25.87 10.36 7.82
CA LEU A 255 -24.86 9.66 8.64
C LEU A 255 -23.46 10.17 8.35
N ILE A 256 -23.09 10.33 7.08
CA ILE A 256 -21.80 10.91 6.71
C ILE A 256 -21.68 12.35 7.24
N ALA A 257 -22.78 13.12 7.19
CA ALA A 257 -22.82 14.49 7.71
C ALA A 257 -22.85 14.57 9.25
N SER A 258 -23.53 13.64 9.93
CA SER A 258 -23.64 13.61 11.40
C SER A 258 -22.43 12.95 12.08
N HIS A 259 -21.71 12.07 11.40
CA HIS A 259 -20.60 11.30 11.97
C HIS A 259 -19.34 11.29 11.07
N PRO A 260 -18.75 12.47 10.78
CA PRO A 260 -17.61 12.61 9.85
C PRO A 260 -16.33 11.88 10.30
N LYS A 261 -16.28 11.35 11.53
CA LYS A 261 -15.10 10.73 12.14
C LYS A 261 -15.06 9.19 12.03
N SER A 262 -16.16 8.52 11.65
CA SER A 262 -16.20 7.04 11.62
C SER A 262 -16.70 6.51 10.27
N THR A 263 -15.83 6.54 9.26
CA THR A 263 -16.14 5.97 7.94
C THR A 263 -16.30 4.45 7.97
N SER A 264 -15.70 3.76 8.95
CA SER A 264 -15.88 2.30 9.14
C SER A 264 -17.26 1.96 9.67
N ALA A 265 -17.85 2.78 10.54
CA ALA A 265 -19.20 2.54 11.08
C ALA A 265 -20.26 2.48 9.97
N PHE A 266 -20.11 3.25 8.90
CA PHE A 266 -21.00 3.14 7.74
C PHE A 266 -20.93 1.74 7.10
N VAL A 267 -19.71 1.24 6.88
CA VAL A 267 -19.48 -0.07 6.27
C VAL A 267 -20.08 -1.18 7.13
N ASP A 268 -20.05 -1.02 8.46
CA ASP A 268 -20.71 -1.91 9.41
C ASP A 268 -22.24 -1.87 9.32
N VAL A 269 -22.85 -0.69 9.30
CA VAL A 269 -24.31 -0.52 9.19
C VAL A 269 -24.86 -1.16 7.92
N VAL A 270 -24.13 -1.03 6.80
CA VAL A 270 -24.56 -1.59 5.50
C VAL A 270 -24.09 -3.04 5.29
N GLY A 271 -23.27 -3.59 6.20
CA GLY A 271 -22.75 -4.96 6.09
C GLY A 271 -21.79 -5.16 4.91
N LEU A 272 -21.14 -4.10 4.42
CA LEU A 272 -20.21 -4.17 3.30
C LEU A 272 -18.85 -4.76 3.73
N PRO A 273 -18.16 -5.52 2.86
CA PRO A 273 -16.77 -5.90 3.11
C PRO A 273 -15.85 -4.68 3.00
N ARG A 274 -14.72 -4.71 3.69
CA ARG A 274 -13.70 -3.65 3.67
C ARG A 274 -12.94 -3.59 2.35
N SER A 275 -12.99 -4.68 1.58
CA SER A 275 -12.66 -4.69 0.17
C SER A 275 -13.54 -3.75 -0.68
N LEU A 276 -14.71 -3.30 -0.19
CA LEU A 276 -15.71 -2.52 -0.94
C LEU A 276 -16.16 -3.16 -2.26
N ARG A 277 -15.91 -4.47 -2.40
CA ARG A 277 -16.24 -5.29 -3.56
C ARG A 277 -16.95 -6.56 -3.08
N PRO A 278 -18.12 -6.92 -3.63
CA PRO A 278 -18.79 -8.17 -3.30
C PRO A 278 -17.86 -9.38 -3.54
N ALA A 279 -17.97 -10.38 -2.68
CA ALA A 279 -17.22 -11.63 -2.76
C ALA A 279 -15.68 -11.46 -2.80
N LYS A 280 -15.16 -10.37 -2.25
CA LYS A 280 -13.73 -10.11 -2.09
C LYS A 280 -13.38 -9.63 -0.69
N MET A 281 -12.13 -9.82 -0.27
CA MET A 281 -11.65 -9.42 1.07
C MET A 281 -10.39 -8.54 1.04
N LEU A 282 -10.27 -7.66 2.04
CA LEU A 282 -9.08 -6.87 2.33
C LEU A 282 -8.44 -7.34 3.65
N GLY A 283 -7.25 -7.91 3.57
CA GLY A 283 -6.41 -8.25 4.70
C GLY A 283 -5.42 -7.13 5.04
N ILE A 284 -5.18 -6.93 6.34
CA ILE A 284 -4.15 -6.01 6.84
C ILE A 284 -3.10 -6.81 7.60
N ASN A 285 -1.88 -6.85 7.08
CA ASN A 285 -0.76 -7.47 7.73
C ASN A 285 -0.06 -6.47 8.66
N LEU A 286 0.12 -6.86 9.93
CA LEU A 286 0.72 -6.06 10.99
C LEU A 286 2.14 -6.52 11.26
N GLY A 287 3.04 -5.56 11.43
CA GLY A 287 4.43 -5.78 11.82
C GLY A 287 4.82 -4.93 13.03
N LYS A 288 5.94 -5.30 13.63
CA LYS A 288 6.54 -4.59 14.76
C LYS A 288 7.57 -3.56 14.30
N ASN A 289 7.64 -2.40 14.96
CA ASN A 289 8.74 -1.46 14.73
C ASN A 289 10.09 -2.07 15.16
N LYS A 290 11.17 -1.69 14.47
CA LYS A 290 12.54 -2.17 14.77
C LYS A 290 13.04 -1.67 16.14
N THR A 291 12.56 -0.51 16.57
CA THR A 291 12.91 0.13 17.85
C THR A 291 12.16 -0.45 19.05
N SER A 292 11.01 -1.08 18.82
CA SER A 292 10.26 -1.74 19.88
C SER A 292 11.05 -2.91 20.45
N LYS A 293 10.92 -3.16 21.76
CA LYS A 293 11.49 -4.37 22.39
C LYS A 293 10.99 -5.61 21.67
N GLU A 294 11.79 -6.66 21.70
CA GLU A 294 11.52 -7.87 20.93
C GLU A 294 10.22 -8.56 21.36
N GLU A 295 10.06 -8.75 22.66
CA GLU A 295 8.90 -9.40 23.30
C GLU A 295 7.70 -8.46 23.42
N ASN A 296 7.80 -7.21 22.93
CA ASN A 296 6.70 -6.27 23.07
C ASN A 296 5.56 -6.58 22.08
N VAL A 297 4.39 -6.86 22.64
CA VAL A 297 3.13 -7.15 21.92
C VAL A 297 2.38 -5.86 21.54
N ASP A 298 2.68 -4.72 22.17
CA ASP A 298 1.98 -3.44 22.03
C ASP A 298 1.83 -2.99 20.57
N ASP A 299 2.83 -3.27 19.72
CA ASP A 299 2.77 -2.87 18.31
C ASP A 299 1.64 -3.59 17.56
N TYR A 300 1.42 -4.86 17.85
CA TYR A 300 0.33 -5.64 17.27
C TYR A 300 -1.02 -5.23 17.87
N VAL A 301 -1.09 -5.00 19.19
CA VAL A 301 -2.29 -4.49 19.86
C VAL A 301 -2.72 -3.15 19.27
N ARG A 302 -1.79 -2.18 19.17
CA ARG A 302 -2.05 -0.88 18.52
C ARG A 302 -2.47 -1.02 17.06
N GLY A 303 -1.96 -2.03 16.36
CA GLY A 303 -2.34 -2.33 14.98
C GLY A 303 -3.75 -2.86 14.86
N VAL A 304 -4.13 -3.81 15.72
CA VAL A 304 -5.49 -4.34 15.80
C VAL A 304 -6.47 -3.23 16.11
N GLU A 305 -6.26 -2.49 17.19
CA GLU A 305 -7.17 -1.42 17.64
C GLU A 305 -7.38 -0.35 16.56
N ARG A 306 -6.30 0.05 15.86
CA ARG A 306 -6.37 1.14 14.88
C ARG A 306 -6.84 0.73 13.50
N LEU A 307 -6.40 -0.43 13.01
CA LEU A 307 -6.60 -0.85 11.62
C LEU A 307 -7.68 -1.92 11.49
N GLY A 308 -7.99 -2.65 12.56
CA GLY A 308 -9.03 -3.69 12.56
C GLY A 308 -10.40 -3.26 12.04
N PRO A 309 -10.93 -2.06 12.36
CA PRO A 309 -12.22 -1.63 11.81
C PRO A 309 -12.25 -1.51 10.28
N TYR A 310 -11.07 -1.46 9.65
CA TYR A 310 -10.85 -1.27 8.22
C TYR A 310 -10.33 -2.53 7.52
N ALA A 311 -10.31 -3.67 8.20
CA ALA A 311 -9.89 -4.96 7.67
C ALA A 311 -11.06 -5.95 7.59
N ASP A 312 -11.06 -6.81 6.56
CA ASP A 312 -11.86 -8.05 6.53
C ASP A 312 -11.13 -9.21 7.22
N MET A 313 -9.80 -9.10 7.40
CA MET A 313 -8.96 -10.00 8.19
C MET A 313 -7.66 -9.30 8.63
N ILE A 314 -7.13 -9.63 9.79
CA ILE A 314 -5.83 -9.15 10.28
C ILE A 314 -4.83 -10.29 10.32
N ILE A 315 -3.58 -10.00 9.95
CA ILE A 315 -2.49 -10.98 9.96
C ILE A 315 -1.35 -10.46 10.84
N VAL A 316 -1.04 -11.18 11.91
CA VAL A 316 0.09 -10.94 12.81
C VAL A 316 1.35 -11.57 12.20
N ASN A 317 2.31 -10.74 11.77
CA ASN A 317 3.52 -11.23 11.11
C ASN A 317 4.69 -11.41 12.09
N VAL A 318 4.92 -12.66 12.50
CA VAL A 318 6.03 -13.07 13.38
C VAL A 318 7.20 -13.71 12.60
N SER A 319 7.22 -13.61 11.27
CA SER A 319 8.03 -14.49 10.41
C SER A 319 9.03 -13.80 9.49
N SER A 320 9.06 -12.47 9.46
CA SER A 320 10.05 -11.72 8.69
C SER A 320 11.49 -12.06 9.14
N PRO A 321 12.38 -12.50 8.23
CA PRO A 321 13.79 -12.70 8.56
C PRO A 321 14.57 -11.39 8.66
N ASN A 322 13.95 -10.27 8.29
CA ASN A 322 14.61 -9.00 8.05
C ASN A 322 14.48 -8.01 9.21
N THR A 323 13.74 -8.42 10.25
CA THR A 323 13.58 -7.70 11.51
C THR A 323 14.25 -8.55 12.59
N PRO A 324 15.38 -8.11 13.18
CA PRO A 324 16.12 -8.91 14.14
C PRO A 324 15.24 -9.42 15.29
N GLY A 325 15.38 -10.69 15.64
CA GLY A 325 14.65 -11.35 16.73
C GLY A 325 13.21 -11.72 16.44
N LEU A 326 12.57 -11.17 15.40
CA LEU A 326 11.14 -11.37 15.16
C LEU A 326 10.73 -12.84 15.06
N ARG A 327 11.54 -13.68 14.41
CA ARG A 327 11.27 -15.12 14.27
C ARG A 327 11.30 -15.89 15.59
N ARG A 328 11.92 -15.35 16.65
CA ARG A 328 11.92 -15.96 18.00
C ARG A 328 10.57 -15.85 18.70
N LEU A 329 9.68 -15.00 18.21
CA LEU A 329 8.29 -14.92 18.66
C LEU A 329 7.48 -16.17 18.32
N GLN A 330 7.98 -17.04 17.43
CA GLN A 330 7.30 -18.29 17.05
C GLN A 330 7.50 -19.43 18.06
N ARG A 331 8.23 -19.21 19.16
CA ARG A 331 8.36 -20.18 20.25
C ARG A 331 7.03 -20.31 20.98
N ARG A 332 6.56 -21.53 21.25
CA ARG A 332 5.22 -21.84 21.78
C ARG A 332 4.70 -20.84 22.83
N GLY A 333 5.37 -20.73 23.98
CA GLY A 333 4.88 -19.88 25.08
C GLY A 333 4.86 -18.39 24.75
N VAL A 334 5.85 -17.91 23.99
CA VAL A 334 5.91 -16.49 23.56
C VAL A 334 4.84 -16.20 22.52
N LEU A 335 4.62 -17.14 21.60
CA LEU A 335 3.61 -17.03 20.56
C LEU A 335 2.21 -17.06 21.16
N GLU A 336 1.93 -18.02 22.05
CA GLU A 336 0.64 -18.19 22.70
C GLU A 336 0.25 -16.95 23.51
N ASP A 337 1.18 -16.40 24.31
CA ASP A 337 0.96 -15.16 25.07
C ASP A 337 0.71 -13.96 24.14
N LEU A 338 1.56 -13.78 23.11
CA LEU A 338 1.39 -12.72 22.12
C LEU A 338 0.02 -12.80 21.45
N LEU A 339 -0.36 -13.96 20.93
CA LEU A 339 -1.61 -14.14 20.22
C LEU A 339 -2.81 -13.97 21.15
N THR A 340 -2.74 -14.45 22.40
CA THR A 340 -3.80 -14.27 23.40
C THR A 340 -4.05 -12.80 23.70
N GLN A 341 -2.99 -12.01 23.88
CA GLN A 341 -3.11 -10.56 24.10
C GLN A 341 -3.69 -9.84 22.88
N VAL A 342 -3.31 -10.23 21.67
CA VAL A 342 -3.81 -9.65 20.43
C VAL A 342 -5.28 -10.04 20.19
N VAL A 343 -5.69 -11.28 20.50
CA VAL A 343 -7.10 -11.72 20.47
C VAL A 343 -7.93 -10.93 21.48
N LYS A 344 -7.40 -10.72 22.70
CA LYS A 344 -8.06 -9.86 23.70
C LYS A 344 -8.24 -8.43 23.20
N ALA A 345 -7.25 -7.86 22.51
CA ALA A 345 -7.38 -6.54 21.90
C ALA A 345 -8.46 -6.51 20.81
N ARG A 346 -8.49 -7.53 19.93
CA ARG A 346 -9.52 -7.69 18.89
C ARG A 346 -10.92 -7.77 19.49
N ASP A 347 -11.10 -8.60 20.52
CA ASP A 347 -12.38 -8.78 21.19
C ASP A 347 -12.82 -7.51 21.95
N GLY A 348 -11.86 -6.76 22.51
CA GLY A 348 -12.10 -5.48 23.19
C GLY A 348 -12.43 -4.31 22.24
N MET A 349 -12.11 -4.40 20.94
CA MET A 349 -12.46 -3.35 19.97
C MET A 349 -13.98 -3.11 19.85
N VAL A 350 -14.77 -4.13 20.18
CA VAL A 350 -16.24 -4.08 20.15
C VAL A 350 -16.77 -3.01 21.12
N GLU A 351 -16.10 -2.81 22.26
CA GLU A 351 -16.51 -1.84 23.28
C GLU A 351 -16.04 -0.40 22.96
N SER A 352 -14.92 -0.25 22.24
CA SER A 352 -14.22 1.05 22.11
C SER A 352 -14.59 1.84 20.85
N HIS A 353 -15.10 1.21 19.79
CA HIS A 353 -15.32 1.88 18.50
C HIS A 353 -16.71 1.68 17.87
N LEU A 354 -17.58 0.86 18.46
CA LEU A 354 -18.84 0.42 17.84
C LEU A 354 -20.03 0.56 18.80
N LYS A 355 -20.42 1.81 19.12
CA LYS A 355 -21.78 2.09 19.62
C LYS A 355 -22.80 2.32 18.48
N PHE A 356 -22.46 1.90 17.26
CA PHE A 356 -23.24 2.18 16.05
C PHE A 356 -23.94 0.93 15.47
N SER A 357 -23.67 -0.25 16.02
CA SER A 357 -24.28 -1.53 15.64
C SER A 357 -24.21 -2.48 16.83
N ASP A 358 -25.29 -3.21 17.11
CA ASP A 358 -25.33 -4.29 18.12
C ASP A 358 -24.55 -5.54 17.68
N SER A 359 -23.99 -5.54 16.46
CA SER A 359 -23.23 -6.66 15.91
C SER A 359 -21.77 -6.61 16.35
N LYS A 360 -21.31 -7.68 17.02
CA LYS A 360 -19.89 -7.89 17.36
C LYS A 360 -19.06 -7.83 16.07
N VAL A 361 -18.12 -6.87 15.95
CA VAL A 361 -17.18 -6.87 14.82
C VAL A 361 -16.23 -8.05 14.97
N GLN A 362 -16.48 -9.08 14.15
CA GLN A 362 -15.65 -10.27 14.04
C GLN A 362 -14.67 -10.05 12.89
N VAL A 363 -13.52 -9.47 13.21
CA VAL A 363 -12.37 -9.42 12.29
C VAL A 363 -11.53 -10.66 12.56
N PRO A 364 -11.46 -11.62 11.61
CA PRO A 364 -10.62 -12.81 11.74
C PRO A 364 -9.17 -12.41 11.97
N LEU A 365 -8.52 -13.07 12.92
CA LEU A 365 -7.14 -12.84 13.27
C LEU A 365 -6.30 -14.05 12.90
N LEU A 366 -5.26 -13.84 12.09
CA LEU A 366 -4.36 -14.89 11.63
C LEU A 366 -2.93 -14.62 12.09
N VAL A 367 -2.12 -15.68 12.11
CA VAL A 367 -0.66 -15.57 12.29
C VAL A 367 0.07 -16.02 11.03
N LYS A 368 1.07 -15.24 10.57
CA LYS A 368 1.94 -15.60 9.43
C LYS A 368 3.27 -16.11 9.92
N ILE A 369 3.60 -17.35 9.56
CA ILE A 369 4.78 -18.07 10.06
C ILE A 369 5.85 -18.29 9.00
N ALA A 370 7.07 -18.60 9.45
CA ALA A 370 8.20 -18.91 8.59
C ALA A 370 8.19 -20.40 8.20
N PRO A 371 8.72 -20.76 7.01
CA PRO A 371 8.86 -22.16 6.61
C PRO A 371 10.09 -22.84 7.26
N ASP A 372 10.99 -22.07 7.88
CA ASP A 372 12.26 -22.54 8.44
C ASP A 372 12.12 -23.04 9.89
N LEU A 373 11.17 -23.95 10.14
CA LEU A 373 10.87 -24.52 11.45
C LEU A 373 11.03 -26.05 11.40
N SER A 374 11.46 -26.66 12.52
CA SER A 374 11.41 -28.11 12.68
C SER A 374 9.96 -28.60 12.79
N GLU A 375 9.73 -29.91 12.65
CA GLU A 375 8.38 -30.47 12.79
C GLU A 375 7.82 -30.27 14.21
N GLU A 376 8.65 -30.36 15.23
CA GLU A 376 8.27 -30.04 16.62
C GLU A 376 7.91 -28.56 16.78
N GLU A 377 8.71 -27.65 16.23
CA GLU A 377 8.43 -26.21 16.25
C GLU A 377 7.11 -25.89 15.51
N LEU A 378 6.80 -26.62 14.43
CA LEU A 378 5.54 -26.49 13.71
C LEU A 378 4.34 -27.00 14.51
N HIS A 379 4.49 -28.11 15.25
CA HIS A 379 3.45 -28.58 16.17
C HIS A 379 3.21 -27.58 17.31
N ASP A 380 4.28 -27.04 17.88
CA ASP A 380 4.22 -26.00 18.92
C ASP A 380 3.48 -24.74 18.45
N VAL A 381 3.72 -24.31 17.21
CA VAL A 381 3.00 -23.20 16.58
C VAL A 381 1.51 -23.53 16.41
N ALA A 382 1.17 -24.74 15.95
CA ALA A 382 -0.22 -25.16 15.78
C ALA A 382 -0.97 -25.21 17.13
N ASP A 383 -0.32 -25.73 18.18
CA ASP A 383 -0.88 -25.76 19.54
C ASP A 383 -1.09 -24.35 20.09
N ALA A 384 -0.09 -23.46 19.95
CA ALA A 384 -0.22 -22.06 20.35
C ALA A 384 -1.35 -21.33 19.60
N ALA A 385 -1.52 -21.60 18.30
CA ALA A 385 -2.61 -21.04 17.50
C ALA A 385 -3.98 -21.52 18.00
N ILE A 386 -4.16 -22.81 18.26
CA ILE A 386 -5.40 -23.35 18.80
C ILE A 386 -5.72 -22.75 20.18
N ASN A 387 -4.72 -22.71 21.08
CA ASN A 387 -4.92 -22.30 22.47
C ASN A 387 -5.20 -20.80 22.62
N SER A 388 -4.62 -19.97 21.74
CA SER A 388 -4.79 -18.51 21.79
C SER A 388 -6.12 -18.03 21.22
N GLY A 389 -6.87 -18.87 20.52
CA GLY A 389 -8.16 -18.51 19.94
C GLY A 389 -8.08 -17.64 18.69
N ILE A 390 -6.96 -17.69 17.96
CA ILE A 390 -6.89 -17.07 16.62
C ILE A 390 -7.75 -17.84 15.62
N ASP A 391 -8.08 -17.20 14.50
CA ASP A 391 -9.04 -17.72 13.53
C ASP A 391 -8.37 -18.50 12.38
N GLY A 392 -7.06 -18.32 12.13
CA GLY A 392 -6.37 -19.02 11.05
C GLY A 392 -4.87 -18.78 10.96
N LEU A 393 -4.21 -19.37 9.96
CA LEU A 393 -2.77 -19.23 9.74
C LEU A 393 -2.44 -18.89 8.29
N VAL A 394 -1.34 -18.19 8.08
CA VAL A 394 -0.73 -17.98 6.75
C VAL A 394 0.61 -18.69 6.69
N ILE A 395 0.73 -19.67 5.79
CA ILE A 395 1.88 -20.57 5.66
C ILE A 395 2.36 -20.52 4.21
N SER A 396 3.42 -19.80 3.87
CA SER A 396 4.45 -19.25 4.76
C SER A 396 5.09 -17.96 4.21
N ASN A 397 5.95 -17.36 5.03
CA ASN A 397 6.83 -16.27 4.64
C ASN A 397 8.07 -16.80 3.87
N THR A 398 9.00 -15.91 3.53
CA THR A 398 10.27 -16.25 2.86
C THR A 398 11.15 -17.21 3.67
N THR A 399 12.02 -17.97 3.00
CA THR A 399 13.03 -18.84 3.66
C THR A 399 14.39 -18.15 3.78
N ILE A 400 15.13 -18.40 4.86
CA ILE A 400 16.55 -17.99 4.94
C ILE A 400 17.49 -19.02 4.30
N SER A 401 16.99 -20.23 4.03
CA SER A 401 17.75 -21.29 3.40
C SER A 401 18.11 -20.92 1.97
N ARG A 402 19.22 -21.48 1.47
CA ARG A 402 19.66 -21.37 0.07
C ARG A 402 19.78 -22.78 -0.49
N PRO A 403 18.71 -23.31 -1.11
CA PRO A 403 18.73 -24.65 -1.67
C PRO A 403 19.86 -24.81 -2.69
N ALA A 404 20.53 -25.97 -2.69
CA ALA A 404 21.56 -26.28 -3.68
C ALA A 404 21.00 -26.36 -5.12
N SER A 405 19.67 -26.44 -5.28
CA SER A 405 18.97 -26.42 -6.56
C SER A 405 18.85 -25.03 -7.20
N LEU A 406 19.31 -23.96 -6.54
CA LEU A 406 19.34 -22.62 -7.13
C LEU A 406 20.29 -22.59 -8.32
N ARG A 407 19.82 -22.06 -9.44
CA ARG A 407 20.56 -21.95 -10.70
C ARG A 407 21.33 -20.64 -10.81
N SER A 408 20.71 -19.55 -10.35
CA SER A 408 21.32 -18.22 -10.44
C SER A 408 22.66 -18.20 -9.71
N SER A 409 23.66 -17.56 -10.29
CA SER A 409 24.95 -17.30 -9.63
C SER A 409 24.97 -15.92 -8.97
N GLU A 410 24.24 -14.97 -9.55
CA GLU A 410 24.12 -13.60 -9.06
C GLU A 410 23.16 -13.53 -7.86
N HIS A 411 23.49 -12.67 -6.90
CA HIS A 411 22.68 -12.36 -5.71
C HIS A 411 22.32 -13.52 -4.76
N VAL A 412 22.64 -14.78 -5.06
CA VAL A 412 22.30 -15.92 -4.17
C VAL A 412 22.87 -15.77 -2.76
N ARG A 413 24.05 -15.13 -2.64
CA ARG A 413 24.73 -14.85 -1.37
C ARG A 413 24.20 -13.62 -0.64
N GLU A 414 23.25 -12.89 -1.21
CA GLU A 414 22.63 -11.75 -0.55
C GLU A 414 21.89 -12.20 0.72
N THR A 415 21.99 -11.37 1.76
CA THR A 415 21.27 -11.58 3.00
C THR A 415 19.79 -11.27 2.83
N GLY A 416 18.95 -11.96 3.59
CA GLY A 416 17.50 -11.78 3.61
C GLY A 416 16.73 -13.04 3.23
N GLY A 417 15.43 -12.89 3.08
CA GLY A 417 14.51 -13.96 2.76
C GLY A 417 14.44 -14.26 1.26
N LEU A 418 14.63 -15.52 0.89
CA LEU A 418 14.38 -16.10 -0.43
C LEU A 418 12.87 -16.37 -0.60
N SER A 419 12.35 -16.05 -1.78
CA SER A 419 10.95 -16.22 -2.21
C SER A 419 10.91 -16.78 -3.64
N GLY A 420 9.74 -17.26 -4.07
CA GLY A 420 9.56 -17.84 -5.41
C GLY A 420 9.53 -19.38 -5.38
N PRO A 421 9.59 -20.03 -6.55
CA PRO A 421 9.47 -21.48 -6.68
C PRO A 421 10.36 -22.30 -5.73
N PRO A 422 11.62 -21.92 -5.44
CA PRO A 422 12.48 -22.68 -4.53
C PRO A 422 11.94 -22.82 -3.09
N VAL A 423 10.98 -21.99 -2.67
CA VAL A 423 10.39 -22.05 -1.32
C VAL A 423 9.24 -23.07 -1.24
N LYS A 424 8.62 -23.42 -2.37
CA LYS A 424 7.42 -24.27 -2.42
C LYS A 424 7.57 -25.59 -1.61
N PRO A 425 8.69 -26.35 -1.71
CA PRO A 425 8.83 -27.59 -0.95
C PRO A 425 8.79 -27.38 0.57
N LEU A 426 9.44 -26.32 1.08
CA LEU A 426 9.46 -26.02 2.51
C LEU A 426 8.09 -25.53 3.00
N ALA A 427 7.44 -24.68 2.21
CA ALA A 427 6.11 -24.15 2.52
C ALA A 427 5.05 -25.26 2.55
N LEU A 428 5.04 -26.17 1.56
CA LEU A 428 4.14 -27.32 1.55
C LEU A 428 4.40 -28.28 2.71
N LYS A 429 5.67 -28.54 3.04
CA LYS A 429 6.01 -29.36 4.23
C LYS A 429 5.42 -28.75 5.49
N ALA A 430 5.67 -27.46 5.73
CA ALA A 430 5.16 -26.75 6.91
C ALA A 430 3.63 -26.79 6.96
N LEU A 431 2.97 -26.56 5.83
CA LEU A 431 1.52 -26.57 5.72
C LEU A 431 0.94 -27.94 6.04
N VAL A 432 1.46 -29.02 5.46
CA VAL A 432 0.98 -30.39 5.73
C VAL A 432 1.18 -30.75 7.21
N THR A 433 2.35 -30.46 7.79
CA THR A 433 2.63 -30.74 9.20
C THR A 433 1.65 -30.02 10.12
N ILE A 434 1.43 -28.72 9.91
CA ILE A 434 0.49 -27.95 10.71
C ILE A 434 -0.95 -28.41 10.47
N ASN A 435 -1.36 -28.63 9.23
CA ASN A 435 -2.74 -29.02 8.93
C ASN A 435 -3.12 -30.36 9.61
N LYS A 436 -2.19 -31.32 9.63
CA LYS A 436 -2.36 -32.58 10.39
C LYS A 436 -2.57 -32.31 11.88
N ARG A 437 -1.80 -31.40 12.48
CA ARG A 437 -1.93 -31.05 13.90
C ARG A 437 -3.21 -30.26 14.21
N LEU A 438 -3.63 -29.38 13.31
CA LEU A 438 -4.87 -28.61 13.44
C LEU A 438 -6.11 -29.48 13.31
N ASN A 439 -6.04 -30.57 12.53
CA ASN A 439 -7.15 -31.50 12.30
C ASN A 439 -8.46 -30.79 11.90
N GLY A 440 -8.36 -29.84 10.96
CA GLY A 440 -9.50 -29.07 10.44
C GLY A 440 -10.05 -27.98 11.36
N LYS A 441 -9.45 -27.72 12.52
CA LYS A 441 -9.93 -26.69 13.47
C LYS A 441 -9.79 -25.26 12.97
N LEU A 442 -8.70 -24.95 12.26
CA LEU A 442 -8.38 -23.61 11.77
C LEU A 442 -8.06 -23.66 10.26
N PRO A 443 -8.67 -22.78 9.43
CA PRO A 443 -8.30 -22.64 8.02
C PRO A 443 -6.87 -22.11 7.86
N ILE A 444 -6.25 -22.51 6.74
CA ILE A 444 -4.88 -22.10 6.38
C ILE A 444 -4.91 -21.38 5.04
N ILE A 445 -4.20 -20.26 4.95
CA ILE A 445 -3.87 -19.60 3.69
C ILE A 445 -2.45 -20.03 3.27
N GLY A 446 -2.32 -20.65 2.11
CA GLY A 446 -1.06 -21.13 1.55
C GLY A 446 -0.28 -20.03 0.81
N CYS A 447 1.02 -19.91 1.04
CA CYS A 447 1.87 -18.91 0.41
C CYS A 447 3.30 -19.47 0.21
N GLY A 448 3.83 -19.38 -1.01
CA GLY A 448 5.22 -19.74 -1.29
C GLY A 448 5.41 -20.49 -2.60
N GLY A 449 6.00 -19.82 -3.60
CA GLY A 449 6.38 -20.46 -4.86
C GLY A 449 5.21 -20.94 -5.72
N ILE A 450 4.05 -20.30 -5.61
CA ILE A 450 2.87 -20.58 -6.43
C ILE A 450 2.96 -19.77 -7.72
N GLY A 451 3.06 -20.43 -8.87
CA GLY A 451 3.17 -19.81 -10.19
C GLY A 451 2.18 -20.33 -11.24
N SER A 452 1.45 -21.40 -10.93
CA SER A 452 0.52 -22.10 -11.84
C SER A 452 -0.74 -22.58 -11.11
N GLY A 453 -1.77 -22.97 -11.89
CA GLY A 453 -2.97 -23.65 -11.39
C GLY A 453 -2.65 -24.98 -10.70
N GLN A 454 -1.63 -25.70 -11.18
CA GLN A 454 -1.17 -26.93 -10.53
C GLN A 454 -0.56 -26.65 -9.15
N ASP A 455 0.25 -25.60 -9.02
CA ASP A 455 0.76 -25.21 -7.70
C ASP A 455 -0.39 -24.87 -6.75
N ALA A 456 -1.40 -24.14 -7.22
CA ALA A 456 -2.59 -23.82 -6.42
C ALA A 456 -3.33 -25.09 -5.97
N LEU A 457 -3.50 -26.07 -6.87
CA LEU A 457 -4.11 -27.36 -6.57
C LEU A 457 -3.31 -28.17 -5.55
N ASP A 458 -1.97 -28.15 -5.64
CA ASP A 458 -1.10 -28.83 -4.67
C ASP A 458 -1.30 -28.26 -3.26
N TYR A 459 -1.37 -26.93 -3.13
CA TYR A 459 -1.66 -26.26 -1.86
C TYR A 459 -3.07 -26.59 -1.35
N ALA A 460 -4.08 -26.60 -2.23
CA ALA A 460 -5.43 -26.98 -1.87
C ALA A 460 -5.47 -28.40 -1.29
N LYS A 461 -4.89 -29.37 -2.01
CA LYS A 461 -4.82 -30.78 -1.58
C LYS A 461 -4.05 -30.95 -0.27
N ALA A 462 -3.06 -30.09 -0.02
CA ALA A 462 -2.33 -30.04 1.25
C ALA A 462 -3.14 -29.40 2.41
N GLY A 463 -4.26 -28.75 2.12
CA GLY A 463 -5.19 -28.21 3.12
C GLY A 463 -5.31 -26.69 3.16
N ALA A 464 -4.70 -25.95 2.22
CA ALA A 464 -4.94 -24.53 2.11
C ALA A 464 -6.39 -24.25 1.67
N SER A 465 -7.13 -23.49 2.47
CA SER A 465 -8.47 -23.00 2.13
C SER A 465 -8.44 -21.86 1.11
N ALA A 466 -7.31 -21.16 1.02
CA ALA A 466 -7.02 -20.10 0.05
C ALA A 466 -5.50 -20.00 -0.18
N ILE A 467 -5.05 -19.31 -1.23
CA ILE A 467 -3.63 -19.16 -1.56
C ILE A 467 -3.23 -17.70 -1.82
N GLU A 468 -1.94 -17.37 -1.63
CA GLU A 468 -1.39 -16.05 -1.95
C GLU A 468 -0.28 -16.10 -3.00
N LEU A 469 -0.29 -15.11 -3.89
CA LEU A 469 0.74 -14.86 -4.89
C LEU A 469 1.62 -13.67 -4.50
N TYR A 470 2.91 -13.74 -4.83
CA TYR A 470 3.81 -12.58 -4.80
C TYR A 470 4.85 -12.68 -5.92
N THR A 471 5.86 -13.54 -5.75
CA THR A 471 7.06 -13.53 -6.61
C THR A 471 6.69 -13.78 -8.08
N SER A 472 5.87 -14.79 -8.32
CA SER A 472 5.37 -15.12 -9.66
C SER A 472 4.62 -13.94 -10.29
N PHE A 473 3.86 -13.17 -9.51
CA PHE A 473 3.14 -11.97 -10.00
C PHE A 473 4.13 -10.90 -10.48
N GLY A 474 5.18 -10.64 -9.72
CA GLY A 474 6.27 -9.74 -10.12
C GLY A 474 7.02 -10.20 -11.39
N TYR A 475 7.06 -11.51 -11.66
CA TYR A 475 7.73 -12.08 -12.84
C TYR A 475 6.84 -12.20 -14.08
N ASN A 476 5.53 -12.34 -13.91
CA ASN A 476 4.60 -12.70 -14.98
C ASN A 476 3.52 -11.65 -15.25
N GLY A 477 3.48 -10.58 -14.44
CA GLY A 477 2.64 -9.42 -14.65
C GLY A 477 1.15 -9.61 -14.32
N VAL A 478 0.39 -8.58 -14.66
CA VAL A 478 -1.00 -8.36 -14.21
C VAL A 478 -2.00 -9.44 -14.62
N GLY A 479 -1.73 -10.20 -15.68
CA GLY A 479 -2.60 -11.30 -16.13
C GLY A 479 -2.38 -12.62 -15.41
N LEU A 480 -1.43 -12.72 -14.47
CA LEU A 480 -1.17 -13.96 -13.75
C LEU A 480 -2.37 -14.49 -12.94
N PRO A 481 -3.11 -13.67 -12.16
CA PRO A 481 -4.22 -14.18 -11.36
C PRO A 481 -5.25 -14.90 -12.22
N ARG A 482 -5.64 -14.28 -13.34
CA ARG A 482 -6.58 -14.89 -14.30
C ARG A 482 -6.05 -16.20 -14.89
N ARG A 483 -4.78 -16.26 -15.32
CA ARG A 483 -4.21 -17.52 -15.84
C ARG A 483 -4.26 -18.65 -14.82
N ILE A 484 -3.90 -18.39 -13.56
CA ILE A 484 -3.95 -19.42 -12.52
C ILE A 484 -5.40 -19.85 -12.25
N LYS A 485 -6.37 -18.92 -12.26
CA LYS A 485 -7.79 -19.26 -12.17
C LYS A 485 -8.23 -20.18 -13.31
N ASP A 486 -7.90 -19.83 -14.55
CA ASP A 486 -8.31 -20.60 -15.73
C ASP A 486 -7.68 -22.01 -15.71
N GLU A 487 -6.38 -22.13 -15.44
CA GLU A 487 -5.68 -23.41 -15.28
C GLU A 487 -6.30 -24.26 -14.14
N LEU A 488 -6.61 -23.62 -13.01
CA LEU A 488 -7.21 -24.30 -11.86
C LEU A 488 -8.64 -24.78 -12.15
N VAL A 489 -9.43 -24.01 -12.90
CA VAL A 489 -10.78 -24.42 -13.35
C VAL A 489 -10.70 -25.67 -14.21
N GLU A 490 -9.76 -25.73 -15.16
CA GLU A 490 -9.55 -26.91 -16.00
C GLU A 490 -9.20 -28.14 -15.17
N LEU A 491 -8.26 -28.01 -14.22
CA LEU A 491 -7.86 -29.10 -13.32
C LEU A 491 -9.01 -29.59 -12.43
N LEU A 492 -9.77 -28.65 -11.83
CA LEU A 492 -10.90 -28.96 -10.96
C LEU A 492 -12.03 -29.66 -11.73
N LYS A 493 -12.36 -29.18 -12.93
CA LYS A 493 -13.36 -29.80 -13.79
C LYS A 493 -12.93 -31.19 -14.26
N ALA A 494 -11.63 -31.39 -14.55
CA ALA A 494 -11.09 -32.70 -14.87
C ALA A 494 -11.21 -33.71 -13.70
N GLU A 495 -11.12 -33.24 -12.46
CA GLU A 495 -11.38 -34.07 -11.26
C GLU A 495 -12.87 -34.20 -10.90
N GLY A 496 -13.75 -33.46 -11.56
CA GLY A 496 -15.18 -33.40 -11.22
C GLY A 496 -15.43 -32.80 -9.83
N LYS A 497 -14.54 -31.93 -9.35
CA LYS A 497 -14.57 -31.35 -8.00
C LYS A 497 -14.53 -29.82 -8.03
N THR A 498 -15.07 -29.20 -6.99
CA THR A 498 -14.90 -27.78 -6.68
C THR A 498 -13.65 -27.54 -5.85
N TRP A 499 -13.19 -26.29 -5.74
CA TRP A 499 -12.12 -25.90 -4.83
C TRP A 499 -12.39 -26.41 -3.41
N LYS A 500 -13.58 -26.12 -2.87
CA LYS A 500 -13.99 -26.56 -1.52
C LYS A 500 -13.81 -28.07 -1.30
N GLN A 501 -14.05 -28.88 -2.33
CA GLN A 501 -13.97 -30.35 -2.24
C GLN A 501 -12.54 -30.90 -2.35
N VAL A 502 -11.61 -30.17 -2.96
CA VAL A 502 -10.19 -30.61 -3.04
C VAL A 502 -9.37 -30.17 -1.83
N VAL A 503 -9.85 -29.20 -1.05
CA VAL A 503 -9.15 -28.73 0.15
C VAL A 503 -8.92 -29.91 1.11
N GLY A 504 -7.65 -30.20 1.40
CA GLY A 504 -7.23 -31.27 2.30
C GLY A 504 -7.36 -32.68 1.74
N SER A 505 -7.82 -32.87 0.49
CA SER A 505 -8.05 -34.21 -0.08
C SER A 505 -6.77 -35.01 -0.33
N GLY A 506 -5.61 -34.38 -0.25
CA GLY A 506 -4.29 -35.03 -0.39
C GLY A 506 -3.72 -35.54 0.93
N ILE A 507 -4.41 -35.35 2.06
CA ILE A 507 -3.95 -35.76 3.39
C ILE A 507 -4.86 -36.86 3.94
N ASP A 508 -4.25 -37.97 4.36
CA ASP A 508 -4.93 -39.01 5.11
C ASP A 508 -4.85 -38.71 6.61
N LEU A 509 -5.93 -38.11 7.15
CA LEU A 509 -6.03 -37.77 8.57
C LEU A 509 -6.17 -39.01 9.47
N SER A 510 -6.58 -40.16 8.92
CA SER A 510 -6.75 -41.39 9.69
C SER A 510 -5.43 -41.99 10.21
N LYS A 511 -4.31 -41.58 9.61
CA LYS A 511 -2.95 -42.02 9.95
C LYS A 511 -2.18 -41.03 10.83
N VAL A 512 -2.84 -39.99 11.34
CA VAL A 512 -2.19 -38.96 12.15
C VAL A 512 -2.26 -39.39 13.62
N GLU A 513 -1.15 -39.92 14.15
CA GLU A 513 -0.97 -40.04 15.59
C GLU A 513 -0.79 -38.64 16.19
N VAL A 514 -1.80 -38.15 16.90
CA VAL A 514 -1.69 -36.91 17.67
C VAL A 514 -0.94 -37.24 18.97
N ALA A 515 0.39 -37.16 18.94
CA ALA A 515 1.19 -37.28 20.16
C ALA A 515 0.76 -36.18 21.15
N ALA A 516 0.52 -36.56 22.41
CA ALA A 516 0.28 -35.60 23.48
C ALA A 516 1.48 -34.62 23.55
N PRO A 517 1.26 -33.33 23.82
CA PRO A 517 2.36 -32.39 24.01
C PRO A 517 3.30 -32.95 25.08
N ASN A 518 4.58 -33.12 24.73
CA ASN A 518 5.58 -33.55 25.70
C ASN A 518 5.80 -32.38 26.68
N ASP A 519 5.13 -32.43 27.83
CA ASP A 519 5.35 -31.48 28.93
C ASP A 519 6.77 -31.59 29.54
N GLU A 520 7.56 -32.60 29.12
CA GLU A 520 8.89 -32.90 29.63
C GLU A 520 10.05 -32.44 28.73
N VAL A 521 9.81 -32.04 27.48
CA VAL A 521 10.88 -31.52 26.62
C VAL A 521 11.08 -30.05 26.95
N ALA A 522 12.26 -29.71 27.46
CA ALA A 522 12.63 -28.38 27.91
C ALA A 522 12.11 -27.29 26.95
N LYS A 523 11.40 -26.30 27.52
CA LYS A 523 11.04 -25.04 26.85
C LYS A 523 12.31 -24.32 26.39
N GLY A 524 12.85 -24.67 25.24
CA GLY A 524 14.14 -24.20 24.76
C GLY A 524 14.59 -24.89 23.48
N LEU A 525 15.42 -24.21 22.70
CA LEU A 525 16.00 -24.76 21.47
C LEU A 525 16.78 -26.05 21.79
N HIS A 526 16.61 -27.08 20.95
CA HIS A 526 17.48 -28.26 20.95
C HIS A 526 18.96 -27.86 21.00
N PRO A 527 19.81 -28.59 21.75
CA PRO A 527 21.22 -28.25 21.91
C PRO A 527 21.92 -28.33 20.55
N GLY A 528 22.48 -27.21 20.08
CA GLY A 528 23.29 -27.15 18.85
C GLY A 528 22.98 -26.00 17.90
N ARG A 529 21.83 -25.32 18.03
CA ARG A 529 21.54 -24.11 17.22
C ARG A 529 22.33 -22.87 17.66
N ASP A 530 22.85 -22.85 18.88
CA ASP A 530 23.80 -21.83 19.32
C ASP A 530 25.07 -21.82 18.46
N ALA A 531 25.50 -22.98 17.92
CA ALA A 531 26.70 -23.04 17.08
C ALA A 531 26.50 -22.42 15.68
N ALA A 532 25.30 -22.51 15.10
CA ALA A 532 24.98 -21.87 13.82
C ALA A 532 24.78 -20.35 13.98
N PHE A 533 24.26 -19.94 15.14
CA PHE A 533 24.16 -18.54 15.53
C PHE A 533 25.54 -17.96 15.88
N GLU A 534 26.38 -18.67 16.63
CA GLU A 534 27.79 -18.35 16.86
C GLU A 534 28.54 -18.16 15.54
N LYS A 535 28.29 -19.02 14.53
CA LYS A 535 28.85 -18.83 13.17
C LYS A 535 28.34 -17.55 12.50
N SER A 536 27.06 -17.21 12.67
CA SER A 536 26.48 -15.99 12.11
C SER A 536 27.00 -14.74 12.82
N VAL A 537 27.10 -14.76 14.15
CA VAL A 537 27.71 -13.72 14.99
C VAL A 537 29.19 -13.58 14.69
N ALA A 538 29.90 -14.70 14.48
CA ALA A 538 31.30 -14.70 14.06
C ALA A 538 31.47 -14.07 12.68
N SER A 539 30.55 -14.30 11.73
CA SER A 539 30.58 -13.65 10.41
C SER A 539 30.37 -12.12 10.51
N VAL A 540 29.47 -11.68 11.40
CA VAL A 540 29.21 -10.26 11.65
C VAL A 540 30.39 -9.62 12.39
N LYS A 541 30.99 -10.31 13.37
CA LYS A 541 32.22 -9.89 14.04
C LYS A 541 33.38 -9.79 13.06
N LEU A 542 33.55 -10.74 12.15
CA LEU A 542 34.59 -10.73 11.12
C LEU A 542 34.40 -9.55 10.15
N GLN A 543 33.16 -9.23 9.76
CA GLN A 543 32.86 -8.04 8.95
C GLN A 543 33.14 -6.72 9.69
N LEU A 544 32.79 -6.64 10.97
CA LEU A 544 33.12 -5.50 11.84
C LEU A 544 34.64 -5.37 12.02
N GLN A 545 35.36 -6.48 12.13
CA GLN A 545 36.81 -6.51 12.26
C GLN A 545 37.50 -6.09 10.95
N GLY A 546 36.99 -6.54 9.79
CA GLY A 546 37.43 -6.07 8.49
C GLY A 546 37.14 -4.58 8.23
N MET A 547 36.06 -4.04 8.80
CA MET A 547 35.81 -2.59 8.81
C MET A 547 36.77 -1.84 9.74
N ARG A 548 37.10 -2.40 10.92
CA ARG A 548 38.11 -1.82 11.83
C ARG A 548 39.51 -1.83 11.21
N GLU A 549 39.87 -2.89 10.50
CA GLU A 549 41.11 -3.00 9.72
C GLU A 549 41.20 -1.92 8.64
N LYS A 550 40.14 -1.77 7.83
CA LYS A 550 40.07 -0.74 6.78
C LYS A 550 40.10 0.68 7.32
N LEU A 551 39.68 0.88 8.57
CA LEU A 551 39.71 2.17 9.26
C LEU A 551 40.97 2.34 10.13
N GLY A 552 41.91 1.38 10.13
CA GLY A 552 43.17 1.47 10.90
C GLY A 552 43.03 1.30 12.41
N LEU A 553 41.92 0.77 12.92
CA LEU A 553 41.52 0.75 14.34
C LEU A 553 41.98 -0.51 15.11
N ASN A 554 43.14 -1.09 14.74
CA ASN A 554 43.54 -2.42 15.18
C ASN A 554 44.38 -2.50 16.46
N ASN A 555 44.90 -1.38 16.96
CA ASN A 555 45.61 -1.36 18.25
C ASN A 555 44.74 -0.70 19.32
N ALA A 556 44.87 -1.18 20.56
CA ALA A 556 44.22 -0.58 21.72
C ALA A 556 44.48 0.92 21.71
N ILE A 557 43.41 1.70 21.55
CA ILE A 557 43.50 3.15 21.41
C ILE A 557 44.04 3.69 22.73
N SER A 558 45.26 4.24 22.71
CA SER A 558 45.82 4.87 23.90
C SER A 558 44.99 6.11 24.26
N LYS A 559 44.93 6.47 25.55
CA LYS A 559 44.13 7.62 26.02
C LYS A 559 44.50 8.92 25.27
N GLU A 560 45.74 9.04 24.82
CA GLU A 560 46.26 10.18 24.06
C GLU A 560 45.70 10.22 22.63
N ALA A 561 45.46 9.06 21.99
CA ALA A 561 44.83 8.98 20.67
C ALA A 561 43.32 9.25 20.74
N LEU A 562 42.65 8.92 21.84
CA LEU A 562 41.25 9.30 22.08
C LEU A 562 41.10 10.82 22.28
N GLN A 563 42.06 11.46 22.94
CA GLN A 563 42.08 12.91 23.14
C GLN A 563 42.34 13.69 21.85
N SER A 564 43.02 13.11 20.85
CA SER A 564 43.24 13.80 19.56
C SER A 564 42.02 13.78 18.62
N PHE A 565 41.04 12.90 18.87
CA PHE A 565 39.76 12.87 18.15
C PHE A 565 38.67 13.73 18.80
N LEU A 566 38.88 14.19 20.03
CA LEU A 566 37.98 15.12 20.70
C LEU A 566 38.45 16.56 20.40
N PRO A 567 37.55 17.45 19.93
CA PRO A 567 37.92 18.85 19.72
C PRO A 567 38.38 19.47 21.05
N SER A 568 39.34 20.40 21.05
CA SER A 568 39.64 21.14 22.28
C SER A 568 38.41 21.99 22.66
N ARG A 569 38.22 22.28 23.96
CA ARG A 569 37.06 23.08 24.42
C ARG A 569 37.02 24.48 23.77
N GLU A 570 38.18 25.00 23.37
CA GLU A 570 38.31 26.25 22.62
C GLU A 570 37.85 26.12 21.16
N ALA A 571 37.98 24.93 20.57
CA ALA A 571 37.59 24.64 19.18
C ALA A 571 36.09 24.31 19.05
N ASP A 572 35.47 23.67 20.06
CA ASP A 572 34.04 23.37 20.04
C ASP A 572 33.42 23.35 21.46
N ALA A 573 33.18 24.55 22.00
CA ALA A 573 32.56 24.73 23.31
C ALA A 573 31.13 24.17 23.36
N SER A 574 30.44 24.08 22.22
CA SER A 574 29.05 23.63 22.12
C SER A 574 28.91 22.12 22.37
N TYR A 575 29.90 21.35 21.91
CA TYR A 575 29.99 19.91 22.15
C TYR A 575 30.09 19.58 23.65
N TYR A 576 30.95 20.29 24.38
CA TYR A 576 31.14 20.07 25.81
C TYR A 576 29.97 20.58 26.66
N ASP A 577 29.33 21.69 26.27
CA ASP A 577 28.12 22.19 26.92
C ASP A 577 26.95 21.20 26.76
N LEU A 578 26.87 20.49 25.62
CA LEU A 578 25.90 19.43 25.39
C LEU A 578 26.15 18.20 26.28
N ILE A 579 27.41 17.82 26.47
CA ILE A 579 27.79 16.70 27.34
C ILE A 579 27.51 17.03 28.81
N GLU A 580 27.81 18.25 29.27
CA GLU A 580 27.50 18.69 30.64
C GLU A 580 25.98 18.73 30.88
N LYS A 581 25.20 19.21 29.90
CA LYS A 581 23.72 19.17 29.96
C LYS A 581 23.17 17.75 29.97
N ALA A 582 23.77 16.85 29.19
CA ALA A 582 23.38 15.44 29.16
C ALA A 582 23.68 14.75 30.50
N HIS A 583 24.84 14.98 31.11
CA HIS A 583 25.16 14.44 32.44
C HIS A 583 24.26 15.00 33.53
N SER A 584 23.95 16.31 33.48
CA SER A 584 23.01 16.92 34.41
C SER A 584 21.59 16.38 34.27
N ALA A 585 21.12 16.16 33.03
CA ALA A 585 19.79 15.59 32.77
C ALA A 585 19.69 14.10 33.16
N LEU A 586 20.80 13.38 33.16
CA LEU A 586 20.88 11.96 33.51
C LEU A 586 21.27 11.70 34.97
N GLY A 587 21.57 12.76 35.75
CA GLY A 587 21.96 12.65 37.17
C GLY A 587 23.31 11.96 37.39
N LEU A 588 24.21 12.02 36.41
CA LEU A 588 25.53 11.38 36.46
C LEU A 588 26.57 12.38 36.98
N GLU A 589 27.29 12.03 38.05
CA GLU A 589 28.45 12.81 38.51
C GLU A 589 29.70 12.41 37.72
N PHE A 590 30.54 13.39 37.37
CA PHE A 590 31.85 13.12 36.79
C PHE A 590 32.76 12.45 37.84
N ALA A 591 33.50 11.41 37.44
CA ALA A 591 34.48 10.78 38.31
C ALA A 591 35.56 11.80 38.74
N ALA A 592 36.13 11.66 39.94
CA ALA A 592 37.15 12.56 40.46
C ALA A 592 38.35 12.63 39.51
N GLY A 593 38.58 13.81 38.90
CA GLY A 593 39.61 14.05 37.88
C GLY A 593 39.12 14.08 36.43
N GLU A 594 37.84 13.80 36.16
CA GLU A 594 37.23 13.88 34.82
C GLU A 594 36.34 15.11 34.60
N LYS A 595 36.21 15.97 35.61
CA LYS A 595 35.53 17.26 35.47
C LYS A 595 36.49 18.21 34.72
N PRO A 596 36.12 18.75 33.55
CA PRO A 596 37.01 19.65 32.82
C PRO A 596 37.21 20.94 33.61
N ASP A 597 38.47 21.30 33.91
CA ASP A 597 38.80 22.50 34.68
C ASP A 597 38.14 23.76 34.09
N ALA A 598 37.47 24.53 34.95
CA ALA A 598 36.71 25.73 34.59
C ALA A 598 37.59 26.99 34.43
N ALA A 599 38.91 26.85 34.36
CA ALA A 599 39.84 27.97 34.38
C ALA A 599 40.54 28.14 33.04
N ALA A 600 40.33 29.32 32.45
CA ALA A 600 41.02 29.94 31.31
C ALA A 600 40.53 29.57 29.89
N ALA A 601 39.66 30.42 29.34
CA ALA A 601 39.75 30.81 27.94
C ALA A 601 39.43 32.33 27.83
N PRO A 602 40.28 33.14 27.16
CA PRO A 602 40.09 34.58 27.04
C PRO A 602 39.04 34.93 25.98
N ALA A 603 38.40 36.09 26.15
CA ALA A 603 37.34 36.58 25.27
C ALA A 603 37.86 37.06 23.89
N ARG A 604 37.34 36.49 22.78
CA ARG A 604 37.10 37.08 21.43
C ARG A 604 36.76 35.96 20.43
N ALA A 605 36.01 36.13 19.34
CA ALA A 605 35.18 37.19 18.78
C ALA A 605 34.03 36.50 18.00
N THR A 606 32.80 36.97 18.22
CA THR A 606 31.55 36.32 17.81
C THR A 606 31.29 36.44 16.31
N THR A 607 31.49 35.34 15.57
CA THR A 607 30.80 35.16 14.29
C THR A 607 29.73 34.10 14.49
N PRO A 608 28.44 34.47 14.53
CA PRO A 608 27.38 33.50 14.76
C PRO A 608 27.39 32.46 13.65
N THR A 609 27.36 31.20 14.05
CA THR A 609 27.29 30.05 13.16
C THR A 609 26.01 30.10 12.33
N GLN A 610 25.98 29.37 11.21
CA GLN A 610 24.79 29.30 10.34
C GLN A 610 23.53 28.90 11.14
N GLY A 611 23.69 27.95 12.07
CA GLY A 611 22.61 27.51 12.97
C GLY A 611 22.14 28.60 13.94
N GLU A 612 23.07 29.34 14.55
CA GLU A 612 22.73 30.46 15.44
C GLU A 612 22.05 31.62 14.68
N LYS A 613 22.44 31.85 13.43
CA LYS A 613 21.75 32.81 12.54
C LYS A 613 20.33 32.36 12.19
N GLU A 614 20.11 31.06 11.98
CA GLU A 614 18.77 30.52 11.71
C GLU A 614 17.87 30.54 12.95
N VAL A 615 18.44 30.26 14.14
CA VAL A 615 17.72 30.34 15.42
C VAL A 615 17.37 31.79 15.77
N ALA A 616 18.30 32.73 15.60
CA ALA A 616 18.03 34.16 15.79
C ALA A 616 16.99 34.69 14.79
N ARG A 617 17.02 34.21 13.53
CA ARG A 617 16.02 34.53 12.52
C ARG A 617 14.65 33.96 12.88
N ALA A 618 14.58 32.74 13.42
CA ALA A 618 13.36 32.13 13.91
C ALA A 618 12.79 32.87 15.13
N GLN A 619 13.64 33.31 16.07
CA GLN A 619 13.23 34.13 17.22
C GLN A 619 12.73 35.51 16.80
N THR A 620 13.38 36.15 15.82
CA THR A 620 12.93 37.45 15.29
C THR A 620 11.56 37.35 14.58
N ILE A 621 11.28 36.21 13.94
CA ILE A 621 9.98 35.91 13.29
C ILE A 621 8.89 35.60 14.34
N LEU A 622 9.26 34.99 15.47
CA LEU A 622 8.35 34.70 16.57
C LEU A 622 7.97 35.96 17.37
N GLU A 623 8.85 36.96 17.45
CA GLU A 623 8.64 38.17 18.25
C GLU A 623 7.90 39.31 17.51
N ASN A 624 7.77 39.27 16.17
CA ASN A 624 7.12 40.33 15.41
C ASN A 624 6.06 39.78 14.41
N PRO A 625 4.76 39.78 14.75
CA PRO A 625 3.71 39.08 14.00
C PRO A 625 3.18 39.90 12.80
N LYS A 626 4.04 40.64 12.10
CA LYS A 626 3.66 41.29 10.82
C LYS A 626 4.26 40.53 9.65
N VAL A 627 3.36 39.92 8.88
CA VAL A 627 3.63 39.13 7.67
C VAL A 627 4.60 39.87 6.74
N PRO A 628 5.82 39.38 6.51
CA PRO A 628 6.65 39.91 5.44
C PRO A 628 6.09 39.41 4.10
N ASN A 629 5.91 40.32 3.14
CA ASN A 629 5.61 39.99 1.75
C ASN A 629 6.74 39.12 1.19
N ILE A 630 6.52 37.81 1.13
CA ILE A 630 7.43 36.88 0.45
C ILE A 630 7.09 36.94 -1.03
N THR A 631 7.91 37.66 -1.81
CA THR A 631 7.90 37.56 -3.27
C THR A 631 8.50 36.20 -3.63
N VAL A 632 7.64 35.25 -4.04
CA VAL A 632 8.08 33.92 -4.49
C VAL A 632 8.56 34.04 -5.93
N GLU A 633 9.86 33.95 -6.17
CA GLU A 633 10.38 33.68 -7.52
C GLU A 633 10.11 32.23 -7.88
N VAL A 634 9.12 32.02 -8.74
CA VAL A 634 8.75 30.71 -9.28
C VAL A 634 9.60 30.45 -10.53
N GLN A 635 10.48 29.44 -10.47
CA GLN A 635 11.19 28.94 -11.65
C GLN A 635 10.18 28.45 -12.71
N GLU A 636 10.42 28.80 -13.97
CA GLU A 636 9.49 28.70 -15.12
C GLU A 636 8.84 27.33 -15.40
N LYS A 637 9.24 26.24 -14.75
CA LYS A 637 8.72 24.89 -15.04
C LYS A 637 7.30 24.61 -14.51
N THR A 638 6.72 25.48 -13.68
CA THR A 638 5.36 25.27 -13.12
C THR A 638 4.26 26.02 -13.88
N LYS A 639 4.58 26.80 -14.94
CA LYS A 639 3.60 27.59 -15.71
C LYS A 639 2.74 26.80 -16.71
N LYS A 640 2.98 25.50 -16.90
CA LYS A 640 2.36 24.76 -18.02
C LYS A 640 1.19 23.83 -17.68
N VAL A 641 0.78 23.69 -16.42
CA VAL A 641 -0.23 22.67 -16.05
C VAL A 641 -1.56 23.23 -15.55
N PHE A 642 -1.62 24.42 -14.93
CA PHE A 642 -2.89 24.94 -14.40
C PHE A 642 -3.04 26.44 -14.67
N GLY A 643 -4.01 26.78 -15.53
CA GLY A 643 -4.26 28.13 -16.00
C GLY A 643 -4.64 29.13 -14.91
N ASP A 644 -4.42 30.41 -15.21
CA ASP A 644 -4.62 31.55 -14.32
C ASP A 644 -6.11 31.86 -14.10
N ASN A 645 -6.73 31.20 -13.11
CA ASN A 645 -7.99 31.71 -12.56
C ASN A 645 -7.84 31.93 -11.05
N GLU A 646 -7.73 33.20 -10.68
CA GLU A 646 -7.53 33.71 -9.31
C GLU A 646 -8.60 33.19 -8.33
N LYS A 647 -9.82 32.97 -8.83
CA LYS A 647 -10.94 32.40 -8.04
C LYS A 647 -10.70 30.97 -7.56
N GLY A 648 -9.99 30.14 -8.33
CA GLY A 648 -9.66 28.76 -7.94
C GLY A 648 -8.58 28.70 -6.85
N LYS A 649 -7.59 29.61 -6.94
CA LYS A 649 -6.51 29.72 -5.94
C LYS A 649 -7.03 30.19 -4.59
N VAL A 650 -8.03 31.09 -4.55
CA VAL A 650 -8.68 31.56 -3.32
C VAL A 650 -9.56 30.49 -2.68
N GLN A 651 -10.28 29.68 -3.46
CA GLN A 651 -11.09 28.57 -2.97
C GLN A 651 -10.22 27.48 -2.31
N GLN A 652 -9.12 27.10 -2.97
CA GLN A 652 -8.19 26.10 -2.45
C GLN A 652 -7.43 26.60 -1.21
N ALA A 653 -7.09 27.89 -1.15
CA ALA A 653 -6.49 28.49 0.05
C ALA A 653 -7.48 28.50 1.23
N ARG A 654 -8.78 28.75 0.99
CA ARG A 654 -9.82 28.68 2.01
C ARG A 654 -10.06 27.25 2.50
N GLU A 655 -10.08 26.27 1.61
CA GLU A 655 -10.20 24.84 1.95
C GLU A 655 -8.98 24.34 2.75
N ASN A 656 -7.77 24.75 2.36
CA ASN A 656 -6.54 24.42 3.09
C ASN A 656 -6.46 25.11 4.47
N ALA A 657 -7.02 26.32 4.61
CA ALA A 657 -7.12 27.01 5.89
C ALA A 657 -8.16 26.35 6.83
N ALA A 658 -9.30 25.91 6.29
CA ALA A 658 -10.30 25.15 7.04
C ALA A 658 -9.75 23.81 7.57
N ASN A 659 -8.87 23.15 6.80
CA ASN A 659 -8.21 21.90 7.20
C ASN A 659 -7.14 22.07 8.30
N ARG A 660 -6.56 23.28 8.46
CA ARG A 660 -5.58 23.56 9.53
C ARG A 660 -6.23 23.88 10.89
N ALA A 661 -7.52 24.20 10.90
CA ALA A 661 -8.25 24.54 12.13
C ALA A 661 -8.68 23.32 12.98
N PHE A 662 -8.46 22.09 12.49
CA PHE A 662 -8.77 20.85 13.24
C PHE A 662 -7.67 20.37 14.20
N GLY A 663 -6.56 21.11 14.31
CA GLY A 663 -5.42 20.78 15.17
C GLY A 663 -5.37 21.51 16.52
N VAL A 664 -6.44 22.15 16.97
CA VAL A 664 -6.43 22.99 18.20
C VAL A 664 -7.53 22.60 19.18
N ILE A 665 -7.44 21.40 19.77
CA ILE A 665 -7.94 20.99 21.10
C ILE A 665 -7.07 19.76 21.43
N ASP A 666 -6.10 19.72 22.34
CA ASP A 666 -6.08 20.11 23.74
C ASP A 666 -4.60 20.31 24.15
N LYS A 667 -4.25 21.48 24.70
CA LYS A 667 -2.92 21.83 25.23
C LYS A 667 -2.92 21.94 26.75
N GLN A 668 -3.76 21.16 27.44
CA GLN A 668 -3.66 21.01 28.89
C GLN A 668 -3.83 19.55 29.32
N ARG A 669 -2.80 18.73 29.06
CA ARG A 669 -2.32 17.74 30.04
C ARG A 669 -1.04 17.05 29.57
N VAL A 670 -0.13 16.97 30.54
CA VAL A 670 1.09 16.15 30.62
C VAL A 670 2.36 16.79 30.06
N VAL A 671 3.09 17.37 31.02
CA VAL A 671 4.56 17.50 31.12
C VAL A 671 5.24 16.16 30.88
#